data_AF-A0A4D7CY14-F1
#
_entry.id   AF-A0A4D7CY14-F1
#
_cell.length_a   1.000
_cell.length_b   1.000
_cell.length_c   1.000
_cell.angle_alpha   90.00
_cell.angle_beta   90.00
_cell.angle_gamma   90.00
#
_symmetry.space_group_name_H-M   'P 1'
#
loop_
_entity.id
_entity.type
_entity.pdbx_description
1 polymer ?
#
loop_
_entity_poly.entity_id
_entity_poly.type
_entity_poly.pdbx_seq_one_letter_code
_entity_poly.pdbx_strand_id
1 'polypeptide(L)'
;MPTARTSQEVSTTPDLVTGIYTAELADQYQRHPDVQAMLDSLTPEDIATSVGADGTGAEAHTELEKQEAAAVIARTMNVLEKYQDVNNYIAQQKFPNPSISKDSRFDMLPKNDYKYNRPTGVVVHETANDYSSISTEVNFMYDNYNNAFVHAYVDNGKVIETAPTEYKAWGAGGQANPFYIHIELVRESSFHNFAKSVSNDAYWIASQLYQWGLTPSLADNNGGKGSVISHNAVSKYLGGTTHVDPVTYFAKWGYNMNQFYALIVSKYNAIKASDNRTATIKSKTAFNHELLVADNSYRLYTNPYNTPGATPLKSLQAIAKNEDPIQVKEAIVTSEGVKIYGLANGLYVDQRALKAKATVVEEKAVDKIMSVTNTGYYLYDLPYNTLGASRQKQMSEVYQNLQQVKVVAETLTSQNIKLYKLENGYYVDRRALSELATIKTQTDFSPANNMKVVNNGYYIYSKPYNTLGMKRVSLLKDKLAINANAEITSEVVTSTGVKTYHINNLGWVDYRAFENYKTFDEDTSFKAIGMRVVDDGYYIYSNPYGNYNANRVTQLKEKFKNGNKVQITRYGITSSGVKTYYIENVGWVDHRALGSLATFNDDVSFSAKTMRIKNNGYNIYSAPYNNENSAVVSPISSKYAVNAQVRVTRYGTTSEGIKTYYIENVGWVDYRAVKEVATFTDDASFSAKTMRIKNNGYNIYSAPYNNENSTVVSPISSKYAVNAQVRATHYGTTSEGIKTYYIENVGWIDYRAVKEVATFTDDSSFKAKNMKIKNIGYNIYSAPFNNADATVIKSISSKYKVNDTVRTTRYGKTSEGIKTYYIENVGWVDYRAVY
;
A
#
# COMPACT_ATOMS: atom_id res chain seq x y z
N MET A 1 99.90 -3.20 -59.92
CA MET A 1 100.67 -1.93 -59.99
C MET A 1 99.77 -0.88 -60.65
N PRO A 2 99.84 0.40 -60.27
CA PRO A 2 99.42 1.04 -59.01
C PRO A 2 98.38 2.17 -59.33
N THR A 3 97.66 2.83 -58.41
CA THR A 3 98.06 3.89 -57.44
C THR A 3 96.82 4.23 -56.58
N ALA A 4 96.79 4.00 -55.27
CA ALA A 4 97.26 4.86 -54.17
C ALA A 4 96.57 6.25 -54.04
N ARG A 5 95.64 6.39 -53.08
CA ARG A 5 95.78 7.29 -51.91
C ARG A 5 94.64 7.09 -50.89
N THR A 6 95.07 6.90 -49.65
CA THR A 6 94.37 6.94 -48.37
C THR A 6 93.90 8.35 -48.00
N SER A 7 92.79 8.48 -47.27
CA SER A 7 92.71 9.31 -46.05
C SER A 7 91.32 9.28 -45.37
N GLN A 8 91.34 8.79 -44.12
CA GLN A 8 90.65 9.25 -42.92
C GLN A 8 89.11 9.29 -42.86
N GLU A 9 88.59 8.42 -41.99
CA GLU A 9 87.50 8.72 -41.07
C GLU A 9 87.60 10.16 -40.56
N VAL A 10 86.59 10.98 -40.88
CA VAL A 10 86.27 12.16 -40.08
C VAL A 10 84.98 11.83 -39.34
N SER A 11 85.17 11.49 -38.07
CA SER A 11 84.16 11.62 -37.02
C SER A 11 83.47 12.98 -37.16
N THR A 12 82.20 12.98 -37.56
CA THR A 12 81.30 14.10 -37.29
C THR A 12 80.40 13.70 -36.12
N THR A 13 81.03 13.50 -34.96
CA THR A 13 80.40 13.94 -33.71
C THR A 13 79.94 15.38 -33.94
N PRO A 14 78.64 15.70 -33.81
CA PRO A 14 78.22 17.09 -33.68
C PRO A 14 78.95 17.64 -32.46
N ASP A 15 79.81 18.62 -32.71
CA ASP A 15 80.56 19.32 -31.69
C ASP A 15 79.56 19.99 -30.74
N LEU A 16 79.42 19.43 -29.54
CA LEU A 16 78.48 19.82 -28.49
C LEU A 16 78.85 21.17 -27.82
N VAL A 17 79.65 22.02 -28.48
CA VAL A 17 80.34 23.14 -27.82
C VAL A 17 79.96 24.53 -28.36
N THR A 18 79.19 24.69 -29.45
CA THR A 18 78.94 26.05 -30.00
C THR A 18 77.49 26.55 -29.99
N GLY A 19 76.48 25.75 -29.64
CA GLY A 19 75.14 26.28 -29.29
C GLY A 19 74.44 27.16 -30.34
N ILE A 20 74.82 27.12 -31.61
CA ILE A 20 74.12 27.83 -32.68
C ILE A 20 73.37 26.80 -33.52
N TYR A 21 72.07 26.68 -33.25
CA TYR A 21 71.14 26.01 -34.15
C TYR A 21 70.76 26.99 -35.27
N THR A 22 71.05 26.64 -36.52
CA THR A 22 70.63 27.44 -37.68
C THR A 22 69.11 27.32 -37.88
N ALA A 23 68.50 28.41 -38.36
CA ALA A 23 67.05 28.51 -38.59
C ALA A 23 66.47 27.42 -39.51
N GLU A 24 67.31 26.77 -40.32
CA GLU A 24 66.91 25.70 -41.23
C GLU A 24 66.62 24.35 -40.55
N LEU A 25 67.11 24.09 -39.32
CA LEU A 25 66.74 22.87 -38.59
C LEU A 25 65.38 22.98 -37.86
N ALA A 26 64.90 24.20 -37.60
CA ALA A 26 63.59 24.43 -37.00
C ALA A 26 62.43 24.12 -37.96
N ASP A 27 62.67 24.21 -39.27
CA ASP A 27 61.67 23.94 -40.30
C ASP A 27 61.55 22.45 -40.68
N GLN A 28 62.46 21.60 -40.19
CA GLN A 28 62.50 20.16 -40.54
C GLN A 28 61.76 19.24 -39.55
N TYR A 29 61.23 19.75 -38.44
CA TYR A 29 60.39 18.98 -37.50
C TYR A 29 58.91 19.29 -37.72
N GLN A 30 58.35 18.60 -38.72
CA GLN A 30 56.98 18.79 -39.18
C GLN A 30 55.96 18.41 -38.09
N ARG A 31 55.08 19.38 -37.82
CA ARG A 31 54.03 19.45 -36.79
C ARG A 31 52.98 18.35 -36.98
N HIS A 32 52.49 17.73 -35.90
CA HIS A 32 51.37 16.80 -35.99
C HIS A 32 50.07 17.59 -36.27
N PRO A 33 49.37 17.35 -37.40
CA PRO A 33 48.22 18.17 -37.84
C PRO A 33 47.08 18.21 -36.83
N ASP A 34 46.92 17.15 -36.02
CA ASP A 34 45.82 17.01 -35.09
C ASP A 34 45.93 17.92 -33.85
N VAL A 35 47.16 18.20 -33.39
CA VAL A 35 47.39 19.13 -32.26
C VAL A 35 47.16 20.57 -32.71
N GLN A 36 47.56 20.89 -33.94
CA GLN A 36 47.33 22.20 -34.56
C GLN A 36 45.84 22.43 -34.86
N ALA A 37 45.13 21.43 -35.40
CA ALA A 37 43.70 21.51 -35.66
C ALA A 37 42.87 21.66 -34.37
N MET A 38 43.28 21.03 -33.26
CA MET A 38 42.63 21.22 -31.95
C MET A 38 42.86 22.65 -31.41
N LEU A 39 44.08 23.17 -31.49
CA LEU A 39 44.41 24.54 -31.05
C LEU A 39 43.81 25.63 -31.95
N ASP A 40 43.65 25.38 -33.25
CA ASP A 40 43.04 26.31 -34.21
C ASP A 40 41.50 26.25 -34.19
N SER A 41 40.91 25.23 -33.56
CA SER A 41 39.45 25.11 -33.39
C SER A 41 38.90 25.89 -32.18
N LEU A 42 39.76 26.49 -31.36
CA LEU A 42 39.36 27.31 -30.22
C LEU A 42 38.79 28.65 -30.72
N THR A 43 37.48 28.84 -30.57
CA THR A 43 36.82 30.12 -30.87
C THR A 43 37.06 31.16 -29.76
N PRO A 44 36.94 32.47 -30.03
CA PRO A 44 36.93 33.49 -28.98
C PRO A 44 35.86 33.26 -27.90
N GLU A 45 34.77 32.58 -28.23
CA GLU A 45 33.71 32.16 -27.30
C GLU A 45 34.09 30.92 -26.47
N ASP A 46 34.88 30.00 -27.03
CA ASP A 46 35.50 28.88 -26.30
C ASP A 46 36.53 29.35 -25.26
N ILE A 47 37.13 30.52 -25.50
CA ILE A 47 38.04 31.24 -24.58
C ILE A 47 37.23 32.04 -23.55
N ALA A 48 36.05 32.56 -23.90
CA ALA A 48 35.23 33.37 -23.00
C ALA A 48 34.34 32.57 -22.01
N THR A 49 34.06 31.29 -22.28
CA THR A 49 33.05 30.51 -21.52
C THR A 49 33.60 29.58 -20.43
N SER A 50 34.91 29.58 -20.15
CA SER A 50 35.48 28.93 -18.96
C SER A 50 35.40 29.82 -17.71
N VAL A 51 34.17 30.18 -17.32
CA VAL A 51 33.90 30.86 -16.05
C VAL A 51 33.70 29.86 -14.92
N GLY A 52 34.44 30.07 -13.82
CA GLY A 52 34.26 29.35 -12.56
C GLY A 52 35.15 29.81 -11.41
N ALA A 53 34.77 30.96 -10.81
CA ALA A 53 34.88 31.32 -9.39
C ALA A 53 36.26 31.55 -8.71
N ASP A 54 36.88 32.70 -8.96
CA ASP A 54 37.62 33.42 -7.91
C ASP A 54 37.60 34.96 -8.03
N GLY A 55 37.11 35.53 -9.13
CA GLY A 55 36.66 36.92 -9.13
C GLY A 55 37.73 37.96 -8.80
N THR A 56 38.95 37.80 -9.28
CA THR A 56 39.89 38.93 -9.36
C THR A 56 40.41 39.08 -10.78
N GLY A 57 39.64 39.82 -11.59
CA GLY A 57 40.25 40.67 -12.59
C GLY A 57 41.16 41.66 -11.86
N ALA A 58 42.43 41.29 -11.67
CA ALA A 58 43.46 42.23 -11.31
C ALA A 58 43.89 42.93 -12.62
N GLU A 59 43.90 44.27 -12.55
CA GLU A 59 44.15 45.18 -13.65
C GLU A 59 45.49 44.92 -14.34
N ALA A 60 45.59 45.36 -15.59
CA ALA A 60 46.80 45.31 -16.40
C ALA A 60 48.01 45.83 -15.60
N HIS A 61 49.09 45.04 -15.58
CA HIS A 61 50.36 45.38 -14.95
C HIS A 61 50.78 46.82 -15.26
N THR A 62 51.22 47.51 -14.21
CA THR A 62 51.71 48.88 -14.30
C THR A 62 53.00 48.91 -15.13
N GLU A 63 53.28 50.06 -15.75
CA GLU A 63 54.45 50.27 -16.61
C GLU A 63 55.80 49.96 -15.92
N LEU A 64 55.80 49.88 -14.58
CA LEU A 64 56.92 49.50 -13.73
C LEU A 64 57.30 48.01 -13.88
N GLU A 65 56.33 47.11 -13.98
CA GLU A 65 56.57 45.65 -14.06
C GLU A 65 57.07 45.25 -15.46
N LYS A 66 56.62 45.96 -16.51
CA LYS A 66 57.19 45.85 -17.87
C LYS A 66 58.64 46.37 -17.91
N GLN A 67 58.95 47.43 -17.16
CA GLN A 67 60.32 47.96 -17.05
C GLN A 67 61.24 47.02 -16.27
N GLU A 68 60.75 46.34 -15.23
CA GLU A 68 61.52 45.31 -14.52
C GLU A 68 61.81 44.08 -15.39
N ALA A 69 60.84 43.59 -16.16
CA ALA A 69 61.07 42.48 -17.10
C ALA A 69 62.12 42.84 -18.19
N ALA A 70 62.09 44.07 -18.71
CA ALA A 70 63.09 44.56 -19.65
C ALA A 70 64.48 44.76 -19.00
N ALA A 71 64.53 45.22 -17.75
CA ALA A 71 65.77 45.36 -16.98
C ALA A 71 66.38 43.99 -16.59
N VAL A 72 65.56 42.96 -16.39
CA VAL A 72 66.02 41.58 -16.17
C VAL A 72 66.69 41.04 -17.42
N ILE A 73 66.13 41.26 -18.62
CA ILE A 73 66.75 40.86 -19.90
C ILE A 73 68.11 41.53 -20.09
N ALA A 74 68.25 42.81 -19.74
CA ALA A 74 69.53 43.52 -19.80
C ALA A 74 70.57 43.03 -18.77
N ARG A 75 70.13 42.54 -17.61
CA ARG A 75 71.00 41.95 -16.57
C ARG A 75 71.43 40.51 -16.90
N THR A 76 70.63 39.75 -17.65
CA THR A 76 70.97 38.37 -18.05
C THR A 76 72.26 38.29 -18.86
N MET A 77 72.56 39.28 -19.69
CA MET A 77 73.82 39.35 -20.45
C MET A 77 75.07 39.46 -19.56
N ASN A 78 74.97 40.10 -18.40
CA ASN A 78 76.08 40.30 -17.45
C ASN A 78 76.24 39.13 -16.45
N VAL A 79 75.22 38.27 -16.33
CA VAL A 79 75.22 37.08 -15.44
C VAL A 79 75.68 35.81 -16.17
N LEU A 80 75.50 35.73 -17.50
CA LEU A 80 75.98 34.63 -18.33
C LEU A 80 77.51 34.45 -18.31
N GLU A 81 78.28 35.49 -17.98
CA GLU A 81 79.73 35.39 -17.75
C GLU A 81 80.10 34.80 -16.37
N LYS A 82 79.16 34.73 -15.42
CA LYS A 82 79.41 34.39 -14.01
C LYS A 82 79.16 32.91 -13.67
N TYR A 83 78.35 32.19 -14.45
CA TYR A 83 78.01 30.79 -14.21
C TYR A 83 78.23 29.93 -15.48
N GLN A 84 78.68 28.68 -15.31
CA GLN A 84 78.78 27.70 -16.39
C GLN A 84 77.39 27.39 -16.97
N ASP A 85 77.29 27.08 -18.27
CA ASP A 85 76.03 26.63 -18.89
C ASP A 85 75.43 25.46 -18.08
N VAL A 86 74.19 25.66 -17.61
CA VAL A 86 73.52 24.76 -16.66
C VAL A 86 73.28 23.38 -17.26
N ASN A 87 72.90 23.28 -18.55
CA ASN A 87 72.67 22.00 -19.21
C ASN A 87 73.97 21.22 -19.40
N ASN A 88 75.05 21.91 -19.78
CA ASN A 88 76.38 21.32 -19.86
C ASN A 88 76.86 20.85 -18.49
N TYR A 89 76.60 21.61 -17.42
CA TYR A 89 76.88 21.19 -16.06
C TYR A 89 76.10 19.94 -15.66
N ILE A 90 74.78 19.89 -15.93
CA ILE A 90 73.93 18.71 -15.69
C ILE A 90 74.48 17.48 -16.42
N ALA A 91 74.86 17.64 -17.68
CA ALA A 91 75.44 16.56 -18.49
C ALA A 91 76.78 16.05 -17.91
N GLN A 92 77.63 16.96 -17.41
CA GLN A 92 78.90 16.60 -16.75
C GLN A 92 78.69 15.90 -15.41
N GLN A 93 77.74 16.38 -14.58
CA GLN A 93 77.45 15.80 -13.28
C GLN A 93 76.76 14.44 -13.36
N LYS A 94 76.14 14.11 -14.50
CA LYS A 94 75.41 12.84 -14.73
C LYS A 94 74.41 12.54 -13.61
N PHE A 95 73.59 13.54 -13.26
CA PHE A 95 72.59 13.37 -12.22
C PHE A 95 71.69 12.16 -12.52
N PRO A 96 71.44 11.27 -11.53
CA PRO A 96 70.47 10.20 -11.70
C PRO A 96 69.07 10.79 -11.90
N ASN A 97 68.19 10.02 -12.53
CA ASN A 97 66.77 10.40 -12.60
C ASN A 97 66.18 10.50 -11.18
N PRO A 98 65.23 11.43 -10.94
CA PRO A 98 64.65 11.63 -9.62
C PRO A 98 63.89 10.40 -9.13
N SER A 99 63.80 10.27 -7.80
CA SER A 99 62.76 9.45 -7.19
C SER A 99 61.41 10.15 -7.39
N ILE A 100 60.46 9.47 -8.02
CA ILE A 100 59.09 9.95 -8.20
C ILE A 100 58.19 9.15 -7.26
N SER A 101 57.42 9.85 -6.43
CA SER A 101 56.48 9.25 -5.48
C SER A 101 55.14 9.97 -5.51
N LYS A 102 54.06 9.25 -5.17
CA LYS A 102 52.74 9.86 -4.99
C LYS A 102 52.57 10.23 -3.51
N ASP A 103 52.05 11.43 -3.23
CA ASP A 103 51.66 11.78 -1.87
C ASP A 103 50.57 10.81 -1.37
N SER A 104 50.56 10.54 -0.07
CA SER A 104 49.51 9.73 0.58
C SER A 104 48.07 10.21 0.31
N ARG A 105 47.89 11.49 -0.03
CA ARG A 105 46.63 12.17 -0.31
C ARG A 105 46.34 12.34 -1.81
N PHE A 106 47.10 11.66 -2.68
CA PHE A 106 47.05 11.78 -4.15
C PHE A 106 45.62 11.71 -4.75
N ASP A 107 44.74 10.91 -4.15
CA ASP A 107 43.38 10.70 -4.64
C ASP A 107 42.32 11.60 -3.99
N MET A 108 42.69 12.52 -3.09
CA MET A 108 41.76 13.36 -2.31
C MET A 108 41.32 14.65 -3.04
N LEU A 109 42.06 15.08 -4.05
CA LEU A 109 41.80 16.33 -4.77
C LEU A 109 40.67 16.18 -5.80
N PRO A 110 40.00 17.28 -6.21
CA PRO A 110 38.94 17.25 -7.22
C PRO A 110 39.39 16.60 -8.54
N LYS A 111 38.56 15.68 -9.06
CA LYS A 111 38.82 14.93 -10.30
C LYS A 111 37.93 15.43 -11.44
N ASN A 112 38.26 16.60 -11.97
CA ASN A 112 37.52 17.20 -13.09
C ASN A 112 38.18 16.86 -14.43
N ASP A 113 37.38 16.53 -15.44
CA ASP A 113 37.92 16.18 -16.76
C ASP A 113 38.50 17.40 -17.50
N TYR A 114 39.51 17.14 -18.33
CA TYR A 114 39.99 18.08 -19.35
C TYR A 114 38.91 18.34 -20.41
N LYS A 115 38.99 19.47 -21.12
CA LYS A 115 38.02 19.82 -22.19
C LYS A 115 37.85 18.71 -23.23
N TYR A 116 38.94 18.00 -23.55
CA TYR A 116 38.97 16.91 -24.52
C TYR A 116 39.19 15.53 -23.86
N ASN A 117 38.90 15.40 -22.56
CA ASN A 117 39.15 14.19 -21.76
C ASN A 117 40.63 13.74 -21.70
N ARG A 118 41.56 14.61 -22.11
CA ARG A 118 43.02 14.42 -22.04
C ARG A 118 43.74 15.79 -21.98
N PRO A 119 44.97 15.84 -21.43
CA PRO A 119 45.83 17.01 -21.53
C PRO A 119 46.43 17.18 -22.94
N THR A 120 46.84 18.41 -23.21
CA THR A 120 47.48 18.87 -24.45
C THR A 120 48.93 19.32 -24.23
N GLY A 121 49.36 19.50 -22.97
CA GLY A 121 50.71 19.91 -22.61
C GLY A 121 50.93 19.96 -21.08
N VAL A 122 52.04 20.57 -20.68
CA VAL A 122 52.45 20.84 -19.30
C VAL A 122 52.79 22.32 -19.13
N VAL A 123 52.28 22.94 -18.06
CA VAL A 123 52.71 24.26 -17.58
C VAL A 123 53.84 24.11 -16.58
N VAL A 124 54.91 24.87 -16.80
CA VAL A 124 56.09 24.95 -15.93
C VAL A 124 55.91 26.14 -14.99
N HIS A 125 55.96 25.86 -13.69
CA HIS A 125 55.85 26.85 -12.61
C HIS A 125 57.08 26.87 -11.72
N GLU A 126 57.19 27.90 -10.89
CA GLU A 126 58.01 27.85 -9.69
C GLU A 126 57.31 28.51 -8.50
N THR A 127 57.59 27.99 -7.31
CA THR A 127 56.85 28.23 -6.04
C THR A 127 56.82 29.67 -5.52
N ALA A 128 57.57 30.58 -6.14
CA ALA A 128 57.77 31.97 -5.75
C ALA A 128 58.35 32.18 -4.33
N ASN A 129 58.79 31.12 -3.65
CA ASN A 129 59.15 31.13 -2.24
C ASN A 129 60.60 30.64 -2.03
N ASP A 130 61.50 31.57 -1.68
CA ASP A 130 62.93 31.28 -1.51
C ASP A 130 63.25 30.43 -0.25
N TYR A 131 62.27 30.19 0.63
CA TYR A 131 62.49 29.59 1.95
C TYR A 131 61.71 28.29 2.21
N SER A 132 60.90 27.84 1.26
CA SER A 132 60.08 26.64 1.44
C SER A 132 60.83 25.35 1.09
N SER A 133 60.33 24.26 1.65
CA SER A 133 60.71 22.90 1.22
C SER A 133 59.56 22.30 0.41
N ILE A 134 59.86 21.28 -0.40
CA ILE A 134 58.81 20.54 -1.14
C ILE A 134 57.69 20.02 -0.22
N SER A 135 58.02 19.61 1.01
CA SER A 135 57.01 19.14 1.97
C SER A 135 56.15 20.28 2.51
N THR A 136 56.73 21.47 2.69
CA THR A 136 55.98 22.66 3.10
C THR A 136 55.00 23.08 2.02
N GLU A 137 55.44 23.13 0.76
CA GLU A 137 54.61 23.51 -0.38
C GLU A 137 53.47 22.51 -0.63
N VAL A 138 53.77 21.20 -0.62
CA VAL A 138 52.75 20.15 -0.78
C VAL A 138 51.71 20.23 0.34
N ASN A 139 52.12 20.40 1.60
CA ASN A 139 51.18 20.52 2.71
C ASN A 139 50.33 21.79 2.60
N PHE A 140 50.95 22.93 2.30
CA PHE A 140 50.23 24.19 2.12
C PHE A 140 49.20 24.08 0.98
N MET A 141 49.57 23.46 -0.15
CA MET A 141 48.66 23.21 -1.26
C MET A 141 47.46 22.34 -0.84
N TYR A 142 47.67 21.26 -0.09
CA TYR A 142 46.54 20.43 0.39
C TYR A 142 45.63 21.18 1.37
N ASP A 143 46.18 22.05 2.22
CA ASP A 143 45.38 22.89 3.14
C ASP A 143 44.60 23.97 2.39
N ASN A 144 45.06 24.37 1.20
CA ASN A 144 44.51 25.49 0.41
C ASN A 144 44.02 25.07 -0.99
N TYR A 145 43.75 23.78 -1.22
CA TYR A 145 43.51 23.25 -2.57
C TYR A 145 42.30 23.85 -3.28
N ASN A 146 41.34 24.38 -2.52
CA ASN A 146 40.18 25.08 -3.06
C ASN A 146 40.55 26.36 -3.82
N ASN A 147 41.75 26.91 -3.57
CA ASN A 147 42.29 28.05 -4.29
C ASN A 147 43.17 27.60 -5.46
N ALA A 148 44.16 26.75 -5.19
CA ALA A 148 45.06 26.24 -6.22
C ALA A 148 45.63 24.87 -5.83
N PHE A 149 45.80 24.01 -6.83
CA PHE A 149 46.56 22.77 -6.68
C PHE A 149 47.19 22.38 -8.03
N VAL A 150 48.31 21.67 -7.96
CA VAL A 150 49.06 21.21 -9.15
C VAL A 150 49.22 19.69 -9.14
N HIS A 151 49.76 19.13 -10.22
CA HIS A 151 49.91 17.69 -10.37
C HIS A 151 51.17 17.15 -9.70
N ALA A 152 52.23 17.96 -9.63
CA ALA A 152 53.47 17.58 -8.98
C ALA A 152 54.26 18.79 -8.46
N TYR A 153 55.12 18.52 -7.48
CA TYR A 153 56.19 19.41 -7.05
C TYR A 153 57.54 18.71 -7.24
N VAL A 154 58.59 19.49 -7.47
CA VAL A 154 59.94 18.99 -7.68
C VAL A 154 61.00 19.86 -7.01
N ASP A 155 61.97 19.21 -6.38
CA ASP A 155 63.17 19.83 -5.81
C ASP A 155 64.45 19.10 -6.28
N ASN A 156 65.61 19.45 -5.73
CA ASN A 156 66.88 18.79 -6.07
C ASN A 156 66.95 17.29 -5.70
N GLY A 157 66.02 16.78 -4.89
CA GLY A 157 66.04 15.43 -4.35
C GLY A 157 65.03 14.48 -4.99
N LYS A 158 63.80 14.96 -5.23
CA LYS A 158 62.64 14.11 -5.56
C LYS A 158 61.55 14.87 -6.32
N VAL A 159 60.62 14.10 -6.86
CA VAL A 159 59.33 14.57 -7.38
C VAL A 159 58.22 13.95 -6.53
N ILE A 160 57.27 14.78 -6.09
CA ILE A 160 56.06 14.34 -5.38
C ILE A 160 54.87 14.66 -6.28
N GLU A 161 54.21 13.63 -6.80
CA GLU A 161 52.93 13.77 -7.49
C GLU A 161 51.81 13.92 -6.48
N THR A 162 50.98 14.94 -6.66
CA THR A 162 49.91 15.35 -5.74
C THR A 162 48.51 15.13 -6.32
N ALA A 163 48.37 15.06 -7.65
CA ALA A 163 47.09 14.80 -8.32
C ALA A 163 47.25 13.94 -9.58
N PRO A 164 46.26 13.10 -9.93
CA PRO A 164 46.29 12.30 -11.15
C PRO A 164 46.20 13.15 -12.42
N THR A 165 47.17 13.00 -13.33
CA THR A 165 47.21 13.74 -14.61
C THR A 165 46.12 13.37 -15.61
N GLU A 166 45.22 12.43 -15.27
CA GLU A 166 44.03 12.09 -16.07
C GLU A 166 42.88 13.11 -15.91
N TYR A 167 43.03 13.99 -14.92
CA TYR A 167 42.10 15.07 -14.58
C TYR A 167 42.88 16.38 -14.56
N LYS A 168 42.18 17.51 -14.74
CA LYS A 168 42.80 18.83 -14.67
C LYS A 168 43.10 19.23 -13.22
N ALA A 169 44.12 20.07 -13.05
CA ALA A 169 44.42 20.76 -11.80
C ALA A 169 44.09 22.25 -11.91
N TRP A 170 44.25 23.00 -10.82
CA TRP A 170 43.95 24.43 -10.74
C TRP A 170 45.23 25.23 -10.51
N GLY A 171 46.08 25.32 -11.54
CA GLY A 171 47.43 25.85 -11.38
C GLY A 171 47.80 27.03 -12.28
N ALA A 172 47.02 27.39 -13.31
CA ALA A 172 47.37 28.51 -14.20
C ALA A 172 46.13 29.25 -14.77
N GLY A 173 45.08 29.38 -13.96
CA GLY A 173 43.84 30.06 -14.35
C GLY A 173 42.93 29.25 -15.28
N GLY A 174 41.68 29.70 -15.40
CA GLY A 174 40.60 28.99 -16.12
C GLY A 174 40.84 28.76 -17.61
N GLN A 175 41.78 29.48 -18.22
CA GLN A 175 42.14 29.35 -19.63
C GLN A 175 43.11 28.21 -19.92
N ALA A 176 44.04 27.92 -19.00
CA ALA A 176 45.00 26.84 -19.16
C ALA A 176 44.58 25.55 -18.45
N ASN A 177 43.91 25.64 -17.30
CA ASN A 177 43.51 24.47 -16.50
C ASN A 177 42.76 23.39 -17.32
N PRO A 178 41.83 23.69 -18.26
CA PRO A 178 41.14 22.67 -19.05
C PRO A 178 42.03 21.87 -20.01
N PHE A 179 43.30 22.23 -20.16
CA PHE A 179 44.19 21.74 -21.22
C PHE A 179 45.56 21.23 -20.76
N TYR A 180 46.09 21.72 -19.63
CA TYR A 180 47.49 21.47 -19.26
C TYR A 180 47.66 20.73 -17.93
N ILE A 181 48.72 19.93 -17.84
CA ILE A 181 49.29 19.42 -16.58
C ILE A 181 50.08 20.55 -15.92
N HIS A 182 50.30 20.52 -14.60
CA HIS A 182 50.97 21.59 -13.85
C HIS A 182 52.01 20.99 -12.92
N ILE A 183 53.25 21.50 -12.97
CA ILE A 183 54.33 21.14 -12.06
C ILE A 183 55.01 22.38 -11.49
N GLU A 184 55.30 22.34 -10.19
CA GLU A 184 55.93 23.41 -9.42
C GLU A 184 57.38 23.09 -9.07
N LEU A 185 58.30 23.93 -9.50
CA LEU A 185 59.71 23.86 -9.11
C LEU A 185 59.94 24.63 -7.79
N VAL A 186 60.43 23.92 -6.77
CA VAL A 186 60.83 24.52 -5.49
C VAL A 186 62.12 25.32 -5.69
N ARG A 187 62.19 26.53 -5.11
CA ARG A 187 63.38 27.37 -5.23
C ARG A 187 64.55 26.82 -4.42
N GLU A 188 65.75 26.94 -4.98
CA GLU A 188 66.98 26.39 -4.45
C GLU A 188 67.96 27.50 -4.08
N SER A 189 68.86 27.22 -3.13
CA SER A 189 69.82 28.20 -2.59
C SER A 189 71.24 28.04 -3.13
N SER A 190 71.50 27.05 -3.99
CA SER A 190 72.80 26.82 -4.62
C SER A 190 72.69 26.41 -6.08
N PHE A 191 73.71 26.73 -6.88
CA PHE A 191 73.75 26.39 -8.31
C PHE A 191 73.66 24.88 -8.56
N HIS A 192 74.35 24.08 -7.74
CA HIS A 192 74.30 22.61 -7.86
C HIS A 192 72.88 22.08 -7.64
N ASN A 193 72.20 22.56 -6.60
CA ASN A 193 70.84 22.13 -6.29
C ASN A 193 69.85 22.62 -7.35
N PHE A 194 69.99 23.86 -7.83
CA PHE A 194 69.20 24.38 -8.93
C PHE A 194 69.35 23.53 -10.20
N ALA A 195 70.60 23.24 -10.60
CA ALA A 195 70.87 22.41 -11.77
C ALA A 195 70.26 21.00 -11.63
N LYS A 196 70.33 20.43 -10.43
CA LYS A 196 69.74 19.13 -10.13
C LYS A 196 68.21 19.18 -10.12
N SER A 197 67.60 20.23 -9.57
CA SER A 197 66.14 20.39 -9.51
C SER A 197 65.54 20.59 -10.90
N VAL A 198 66.13 21.42 -11.78
CA VAL A 198 65.68 21.54 -13.17
C VAL A 198 65.93 20.26 -13.98
N SER A 199 66.97 19.47 -13.68
CA SER A 199 67.14 18.14 -14.29
C SER A 199 66.03 17.16 -13.87
N ASN A 200 65.60 17.22 -12.62
CA ASN A 200 64.49 16.40 -12.10
C ASN A 200 63.16 16.83 -12.73
N ASP A 201 62.91 18.13 -12.81
CA ASP A 201 61.71 18.72 -13.40
C ASP A 201 61.60 18.35 -14.88
N ALA A 202 62.67 18.59 -15.65
CA ALA A 202 62.72 18.23 -17.07
C ALA A 202 62.49 16.74 -17.32
N TYR A 203 62.98 15.86 -16.43
CA TYR A 203 62.74 14.42 -16.53
C TYR A 203 61.25 14.07 -16.31
N TRP A 204 60.60 14.65 -15.29
CA TRP A 204 59.18 14.40 -15.04
C TRP A 204 58.29 14.98 -16.15
N ILE A 205 58.55 16.20 -16.62
CA ILE A 205 57.82 16.77 -17.76
C ILE A 205 57.98 15.87 -18.99
N ALA A 206 59.21 15.43 -19.28
CA ALA A 206 59.46 14.51 -20.38
C ALA A 206 58.72 13.18 -20.24
N SER A 207 58.61 12.62 -19.02
CA SER A 207 57.82 11.41 -18.79
C SER A 207 56.33 11.64 -19.03
N GLN A 208 55.78 12.78 -18.62
CA GLN A 208 54.37 13.09 -18.85
C GLN A 208 54.08 13.31 -20.33
N LEU A 209 54.91 14.05 -21.04
CA LEU A 209 54.78 14.23 -22.49
C LEU A 209 54.82 12.89 -23.22
N TYR A 210 55.76 12.01 -22.85
CA TYR A 210 55.89 10.69 -23.45
C TYR A 210 54.68 9.79 -23.14
N GLN A 211 54.26 9.75 -21.88
CA GLN A 211 53.08 9.01 -21.43
C GLN A 211 51.83 9.41 -22.21
N TRP A 212 51.62 10.72 -22.41
CA TRP A 212 50.45 11.27 -23.09
C TRP A 212 50.59 11.34 -24.61
N GLY A 213 51.66 10.79 -25.20
CA GLY A 213 51.89 10.83 -26.65
C GLY A 213 52.03 12.26 -27.20
N LEU A 214 52.43 13.21 -26.36
CA LEU A 214 52.61 14.61 -26.72
C LEU A 214 54.05 14.79 -27.22
N THR A 215 54.18 15.37 -28.41
CA THR A 215 55.51 15.75 -28.93
C THR A 215 55.95 17.02 -28.21
N PRO A 216 57.17 17.08 -27.63
CA PRO A 216 57.70 18.31 -27.06
C PRO A 216 57.64 19.47 -28.06
N SER A 217 57.06 20.59 -27.66
CA SER A 217 57.00 21.84 -28.43
C SER A 217 56.87 23.01 -27.46
N LEU A 218 57.73 24.01 -27.59
CA LEU A 218 57.76 25.17 -26.71
C LEU A 218 56.72 26.21 -27.15
N ALA A 219 55.81 26.56 -26.25
CA ALA A 219 54.75 27.53 -26.49
C ALA A 219 55.21 28.99 -26.33
N ASP A 220 56.21 29.25 -25.48
CA ASP A 220 56.70 30.58 -25.10
C ASP A 220 57.11 31.46 -26.29
N ASN A 221 57.72 30.85 -27.30
CA ASN A 221 58.14 31.49 -28.54
C ASN A 221 57.24 31.14 -29.75
N ASN A 222 56.10 30.47 -29.52
CA ASN A 222 55.17 30.02 -30.55
C ASN A 222 53.73 30.48 -30.28
N GLY A 223 53.56 31.72 -29.80
CA GLY A 223 52.25 32.35 -29.60
C GLY A 223 51.32 31.60 -28.63
N GLY A 224 51.88 30.90 -27.64
CA GLY A 224 51.11 30.10 -26.68
C GLY A 224 50.73 28.71 -27.17
N LYS A 225 51.13 28.32 -28.39
CA LYS A 225 50.82 27.01 -28.98
C LYS A 225 51.98 26.04 -28.77
N GLY A 226 51.82 25.08 -27.88
CA GLY A 226 52.84 24.06 -27.60
C GLY A 226 52.43 23.13 -26.47
N SER A 227 53.20 22.06 -26.29
CA SER A 227 53.00 21.07 -25.24
C SER A 227 53.82 21.35 -23.98
N VAL A 228 54.74 22.32 -24.02
CA VAL A 228 55.46 22.87 -22.87
C VAL A 228 55.27 24.38 -22.87
N ILE A 229 54.77 24.93 -21.78
CA ILE A 229 54.47 26.36 -21.67
C ILE A 229 54.86 26.88 -20.28
N SER A 230 55.50 28.04 -20.17
CA SER A 230 55.65 28.70 -18.86
C SER A 230 54.35 29.34 -18.39
N HIS A 231 54.18 29.54 -17.07
CA HIS A 231 53.06 30.33 -16.56
C HIS A 231 53.07 31.76 -17.14
N ASN A 232 54.25 32.36 -17.33
CA ASN A 232 54.40 33.63 -18.04
C ASN A 232 53.81 33.61 -19.47
N ALA A 233 54.04 32.53 -20.23
CA ALA A 233 53.48 32.39 -21.56
C ALA A 233 51.95 32.14 -21.51
N VAL A 234 51.44 31.44 -20.49
CA VAL A 234 49.99 31.36 -20.23
C VAL A 234 49.41 32.76 -20.02
N SER A 235 49.99 33.56 -19.11
CA SER A 235 49.55 34.94 -18.85
C SER A 235 49.55 35.80 -20.12
N LYS A 236 50.59 35.66 -20.95
CA LYS A 236 50.78 36.45 -22.17
C LYS A 236 49.81 36.07 -23.30
N TYR A 237 49.56 34.78 -23.51
CA TYR A 237 48.89 34.30 -24.72
C TYR A 237 47.49 33.72 -24.49
N LEU A 238 47.23 33.16 -23.30
CA LEU A 238 45.94 32.55 -22.95
C LEU A 238 45.13 33.45 -21.99
N GLY A 239 45.79 34.22 -21.13
CA GLY A 239 45.17 35.09 -20.13
C GLY A 239 44.56 34.31 -18.95
N GLY A 240 43.82 35.01 -18.09
CA GLY A 240 43.20 34.42 -16.88
C GLY A 240 44.17 34.19 -15.70
N THR A 241 45.40 34.70 -15.81
CA THR A 241 46.44 34.76 -14.78
C THR A 241 47.44 35.87 -15.14
N THR A 242 48.17 36.38 -14.16
CA THR A 242 49.16 37.48 -14.26
C THR A 242 50.57 37.05 -13.85
N HIS A 243 50.74 35.76 -13.57
CA HIS A 243 51.98 35.18 -13.09
C HIS A 243 53.08 35.15 -14.17
N VAL A 244 54.34 35.32 -13.76
CA VAL A 244 55.51 35.46 -14.66
C VAL A 244 56.57 34.37 -14.45
N ASP A 245 56.28 33.37 -13.63
CA ASP A 245 57.14 32.21 -13.42
C ASP A 245 57.27 31.32 -14.69
N PRO A 246 58.37 30.56 -14.82
CA PRO A 246 59.57 30.56 -13.98
C PRO A 246 60.66 31.53 -14.48
N VAL A 247 60.29 32.48 -15.36
CA VAL A 247 61.24 33.28 -16.15
C VAL A 247 62.24 34.03 -15.29
N THR A 248 61.76 34.71 -14.23
CA THR A 248 62.61 35.51 -13.34
C THR A 248 63.51 34.64 -12.47
N TYR A 249 63.00 33.50 -11.99
CA TYR A 249 63.77 32.55 -11.18
C TYR A 249 64.88 31.89 -12.00
N PHE A 250 64.60 31.44 -13.23
CA PHE A 250 65.61 30.89 -14.12
C PHE A 250 66.71 31.91 -14.45
N ALA A 251 66.34 33.17 -14.67
CA ALA A 251 67.30 34.23 -14.95
C ALA A 251 68.29 34.46 -13.78
N LYS A 252 67.90 34.24 -12.51
CA LYS A 252 68.81 34.31 -11.35
C LYS A 252 70.02 33.37 -11.48
N TRP A 253 69.86 32.27 -12.22
CA TRP A 253 70.86 31.22 -12.42
C TRP A 253 71.49 31.21 -13.81
N GLY A 254 71.28 32.26 -14.62
CA GLY A 254 71.74 32.31 -16.01
C GLY A 254 71.05 31.28 -16.90
N TYR A 255 69.82 30.87 -16.54
CA TYR A 255 69.03 29.86 -17.25
C TYR A 255 67.77 30.50 -17.88
N ASN A 256 67.12 29.81 -18.82
CA ASN A 256 65.87 30.26 -19.42
C ASN A 256 65.02 29.10 -19.96
N MET A 257 63.78 29.41 -20.38
CA MET A 257 62.83 28.42 -20.90
C MET A 257 63.30 27.70 -22.16
N ASN A 258 64.12 28.31 -23.03
CA ASN A 258 64.66 27.61 -24.20
C ASN A 258 65.69 26.55 -23.79
N GLN A 259 66.58 26.88 -22.85
CA GLN A 259 67.54 25.92 -22.30
C GLN A 259 66.82 24.79 -21.53
N PHE A 260 65.79 25.13 -20.75
CA PHE A 260 64.97 24.13 -20.05
C PHE A 260 64.22 23.21 -21.02
N TYR A 261 63.61 23.77 -22.06
CA TYR A 261 62.97 23.00 -23.12
C TYR A 261 63.95 22.05 -23.84
N ALA A 262 65.15 22.51 -24.15
CA ALA A 262 66.18 21.65 -24.75
C ALA A 262 66.53 20.46 -23.84
N LEU A 263 66.55 20.67 -22.51
CA LEU A 263 66.75 19.60 -21.53
C LEU A 263 65.56 18.63 -21.51
N ILE A 264 64.32 19.12 -21.55
CA ILE A 264 63.10 18.30 -21.66
C ILE A 264 63.17 17.43 -22.92
N VAL A 265 63.51 18.00 -24.08
CA VAL A 265 63.64 17.26 -25.35
C VAL A 265 64.69 16.15 -25.24
N SER A 266 65.85 16.45 -24.64
CA SER A 266 66.90 15.46 -24.41
C SER A 266 66.41 14.30 -23.54
N LYS A 267 65.76 14.59 -22.41
CA LYS A 267 65.18 13.58 -21.51
C LYS A 267 64.06 12.79 -22.20
N TYR A 268 63.19 13.43 -22.97
CA TYR A 268 62.12 12.78 -23.73
C TYR A 268 62.66 11.76 -24.72
N ASN A 269 63.70 12.13 -25.47
CA ASN A 269 64.36 11.23 -26.42
C ASN A 269 65.03 10.05 -25.71
N ALA A 270 65.64 10.27 -24.54
CA ALA A 270 66.22 9.21 -23.73
C ALA A 270 65.14 8.24 -23.20
N ILE A 271 64.02 8.77 -22.70
CA ILE A 271 62.87 7.95 -22.25
C ILE A 271 62.33 7.12 -23.41
N LYS A 272 62.11 7.75 -24.58
CA LYS A 272 61.67 7.06 -25.80
C LYS A 272 62.62 5.95 -26.23
N ALA A 273 63.93 6.17 -26.14
CA ALA A 273 64.94 5.15 -26.48
C ALA A 273 65.00 4.00 -25.47
N SER A 274 64.58 4.22 -24.22
CA SER A 274 64.55 3.21 -23.15
C SER A 274 63.26 2.38 -23.07
N ASP A 275 62.26 2.69 -23.91
CA ASP A 275 60.98 1.98 -23.92
C ASP A 275 61.11 0.60 -24.58
N ASN A 276 60.89 -0.46 -23.81
CA ASN A 276 61.00 -1.85 -24.27
C ASN A 276 59.76 -2.36 -25.03
N ARG A 277 58.71 -1.54 -25.18
CA ARG A 277 57.54 -1.89 -26.00
C ARG A 277 57.90 -1.85 -27.48
N THR A 278 57.69 -2.94 -28.19
CA THR A 278 58.07 -3.07 -29.61
C THR A 278 56.90 -3.13 -30.58
N ALA A 279 55.65 -3.10 -30.10
CA ALA A 279 54.50 -3.14 -31.00
C ALA A 279 54.45 -1.88 -31.87
N THR A 280 54.27 -2.05 -33.17
CA THR A 280 54.16 -0.95 -34.15
C THR A 280 52.77 -0.94 -34.79
N ILE A 281 52.41 0.15 -35.45
CA ILE A 281 51.18 0.21 -36.24
C ILE A 281 51.40 -0.55 -37.55
N LYS A 282 50.69 -1.67 -37.74
CA LYS A 282 50.74 -2.46 -38.98
C LYS A 282 49.86 -1.88 -40.06
N SER A 283 48.65 -1.44 -39.69
CA SER A 283 47.75 -0.74 -40.61
C SER A 283 46.90 0.27 -39.86
N LYS A 284 46.60 1.38 -40.52
CA LYS A 284 45.72 2.44 -40.05
C LYS A 284 44.74 2.78 -41.16
N THR A 285 43.45 2.58 -40.90
CA THR A 285 42.37 2.86 -41.85
C THR A 285 41.56 4.04 -41.32
N ALA A 286 41.40 5.07 -42.15
CA ALA A 286 40.46 6.15 -41.84
C ALA A 286 39.06 5.54 -41.68
N PHE A 287 38.50 5.71 -40.50
CA PHE A 287 37.19 5.19 -40.17
C PHE A 287 36.19 6.33 -40.23
N ASN A 288 36.37 7.39 -39.44
CA ASN A 288 35.48 8.57 -39.39
C ASN A 288 33.98 8.20 -39.33
N HIS A 289 33.63 7.25 -38.46
CA HIS A 289 32.24 6.85 -38.22
C HIS A 289 31.91 6.89 -36.73
N GLU A 290 30.61 7.03 -36.47
CA GLU A 290 30.04 6.90 -35.13
C GLU A 290 29.73 5.43 -34.83
N LEU A 291 30.27 4.92 -33.72
CA LEU A 291 29.94 3.60 -33.17
C LEU A 291 29.21 3.75 -31.84
N LEU A 292 28.66 2.65 -31.33
CA LEU A 292 28.06 2.60 -30.00
C LEU A 292 29.00 1.91 -29.04
N VAL A 293 29.01 2.35 -27.79
CA VAL A 293 29.71 1.62 -26.73
C VAL A 293 28.98 0.30 -26.45
N ALA A 294 29.67 -0.80 -26.73
CA ALA A 294 29.21 -2.16 -26.43
C ALA A 294 29.56 -2.57 -25.00
N ASP A 295 30.76 -2.17 -24.53
CA ASP A 295 31.26 -2.46 -23.20
C ASP A 295 32.16 -1.30 -22.71
N ASN A 296 31.64 -0.51 -21.78
CA ASN A 296 32.34 0.65 -21.21
C ASN A 296 33.39 0.29 -20.14
N SER A 297 33.59 -0.98 -19.81
CA SER A 297 34.60 -1.43 -18.83
C SER A 297 36.03 -1.44 -19.40
N TYR A 298 36.17 -1.46 -20.73
CA TYR A 298 37.47 -1.41 -21.40
C TYR A 298 38.22 -0.13 -21.05
N ARG A 299 39.54 -0.25 -20.87
CA ARG A 299 40.41 0.89 -20.57
C ARG A 299 40.67 1.75 -21.80
N LEU A 300 40.72 3.06 -21.59
CA LEU A 300 41.27 4.00 -22.55
C LEU A 300 42.81 3.95 -22.50
N TYR A 301 43.46 4.25 -23.61
CA TYR A 301 44.91 4.31 -23.71
C TYR A 301 45.37 5.59 -24.40
N THR A 302 46.54 6.09 -24.00
CA THR A 302 47.18 7.29 -24.57
C THR A 302 47.73 7.08 -25.99
N ASN A 303 48.15 5.86 -26.28
CA ASN A 303 48.60 5.38 -27.58
C ASN A 303 47.97 4.00 -27.86
N PRO A 304 47.98 3.48 -29.10
CA PRO A 304 47.47 2.14 -29.37
C PRO A 304 48.08 1.10 -28.42
N TYR A 305 47.29 0.15 -27.95
CA TYR A 305 47.70 -0.83 -26.93
C TYR A 305 49.06 -1.48 -27.23
N ASN A 306 49.91 -1.56 -26.21
CA ASN A 306 51.27 -2.13 -26.24
C ASN A 306 52.29 -1.46 -27.20
N THR A 307 51.96 -0.30 -27.77
CA THR A 307 52.92 0.51 -28.55
C THR A 307 53.77 1.40 -27.64
N PRO A 308 54.94 1.90 -28.09
CA PRO A 308 55.74 2.86 -27.33
C PRO A 308 54.90 4.02 -26.77
N GLY A 309 55.04 4.31 -25.48
CA GLY A 309 54.25 5.34 -24.78
C GLY A 309 52.81 4.96 -24.39
N ALA A 310 52.29 3.78 -24.78
CA ALA A 310 50.92 3.37 -24.50
C ALA A 310 50.67 3.13 -23.01
N THR A 311 49.91 4.01 -22.36
CA THR A 311 49.63 3.93 -20.93
C THR A 311 48.14 3.72 -20.69
N PRO A 312 47.73 2.74 -19.87
CA PRO A 312 46.34 2.51 -19.54
C PRO A 312 45.80 3.65 -18.65
N LEU A 313 44.73 4.29 -19.09
CA LEU A 313 43.98 5.34 -18.39
C LEU A 313 42.70 4.76 -17.77
N LYS A 314 41.84 5.60 -17.21
CA LYS A 314 40.47 5.27 -16.78
C LYS A 314 39.66 4.50 -17.83
N SER A 315 38.62 3.80 -17.38
CA SER A 315 37.73 3.05 -18.26
C SER A 315 36.97 3.98 -19.21
N LEU A 316 36.49 3.42 -20.32
CA LEU A 316 35.65 4.11 -21.32
C LEU A 316 34.39 4.73 -20.68
N GLN A 317 33.91 4.15 -19.57
CA GLN A 317 32.84 4.70 -18.74
C GLN A 317 33.06 6.17 -18.34
N ALA A 318 34.31 6.62 -18.21
CA ALA A 318 34.61 8.01 -17.88
C ALA A 318 34.19 9.00 -18.97
N ILE A 319 34.02 8.55 -20.22
CA ILE A 319 33.66 9.42 -21.35
C ILE A 319 32.37 9.01 -22.07
N ALA A 320 31.90 7.76 -21.90
CA ALA A 320 30.68 7.25 -22.53
C ALA A 320 30.09 6.03 -21.79
N LYS A 321 28.76 5.96 -21.66
CA LYS A 321 28.02 4.80 -21.13
C LYS A 321 27.73 3.78 -22.22
N ASN A 322 27.31 2.57 -21.85
CA ASN A 322 26.83 1.59 -22.82
C ASN A 322 25.68 2.16 -23.66
N GLU A 323 25.70 1.86 -24.95
CA GLU A 323 24.81 2.43 -25.98
C GLU A 323 25.01 3.92 -26.28
N ASP A 324 25.89 4.65 -25.58
CA ASP A 324 26.23 6.01 -25.98
C ASP A 324 27.00 5.96 -27.33
N PRO A 325 26.73 6.91 -28.24
CA PRO A 325 27.52 7.07 -29.45
C PRO A 325 28.92 7.59 -29.14
N ILE A 326 29.91 7.10 -29.89
CA ILE A 326 31.30 7.59 -29.84
C ILE A 326 31.86 7.75 -31.24
N GLN A 327 32.56 8.87 -31.45
CA GLN A 327 33.18 9.19 -32.73
C GLN A 327 34.55 8.50 -32.85
N VAL A 328 34.68 7.63 -33.86
CA VAL A 328 35.90 6.88 -34.15
C VAL A 328 36.54 7.45 -35.41
N LYS A 329 37.76 7.95 -35.26
CA LYS A 329 38.56 8.53 -36.34
C LYS A 329 39.21 7.45 -37.19
N GLU A 330 39.75 6.42 -36.55
CA GLU A 330 40.58 5.42 -37.21
C GLU A 330 40.46 4.03 -36.59
N ALA A 331 40.60 3.02 -37.44
CA ALA A 331 40.78 1.63 -37.03
C ALA A 331 42.25 1.24 -37.22
N ILE A 332 42.85 0.67 -36.19
CA ILE A 332 44.28 0.34 -36.13
C ILE A 332 44.43 -1.15 -35.88
N VAL A 333 45.38 -1.75 -36.59
CA VAL A 333 45.90 -3.09 -36.26
C VAL A 333 47.37 -2.95 -35.92
N THR A 334 47.78 -3.42 -34.75
CA THR A 334 49.20 -3.42 -34.34
C THR A 334 49.97 -4.57 -34.99
N SER A 335 51.30 -4.55 -34.93
CA SER A 335 52.17 -5.65 -35.40
C SER A 335 51.89 -6.96 -34.68
N GLU A 336 51.34 -6.91 -33.46
CA GLU A 336 50.90 -8.04 -32.65
C GLU A 336 49.48 -8.52 -33.00
N GLY A 337 48.80 -7.88 -33.96
CA GLY A 337 47.45 -8.24 -34.40
C GLY A 337 46.33 -7.71 -33.53
N VAL A 338 46.62 -6.86 -32.54
CA VAL A 338 45.62 -6.22 -31.67
C VAL A 338 44.85 -5.18 -32.48
N LYS A 339 43.52 -5.20 -32.40
CA LYS A 339 42.63 -4.27 -33.11
C LYS A 339 42.12 -3.20 -32.16
N ILE A 340 42.40 -1.95 -32.50
CA ILE A 340 42.17 -0.78 -31.65
C ILE A 340 41.41 0.28 -32.46
N TYR A 341 40.51 1.01 -31.82
CA TYR A 341 39.93 2.22 -32.37
C TYR A 341 40.62 3.46 -31.81
N GLY A 342 41.01 4.37 -32.69
CA GLY A 342 41.39 5.73 -32.34
C GLY A 342 40.16 6.61 -32.32
N LEU A 343 39.87 7.18 -31.16
CA LEU A 343 38.71 8.04 -30.91
C LEU A 343 39.00 9.47 -31.38
N ALA A 344 37.96 10.26 -31.64
CA ALA A 344 38.10 11.65 -32.09
C ALA A 344 38.85 12.56 -31.10
N ASN A 345 38.82 12.24 -29.81
CA ASN A 345 39.58 12.95 -28.78
C ASN A 345 41.07 12.52 -28.70
N GLY A 346 41.51 11.63 -29.60
CA GLY A 346 42.87 11.13 -29.69
C GLY A 346 43.21 10.00 -28.70
N LEU A 347 42.25 9.54 -27.89
CA LEU A 347 42.45 8.35 -27.05
C LEU A 347 42.19 7.07 -27.85
N TYR A 348 42.65 5.95 -27.32
CA TYR A 348 42.55 4.64 -27.95
C TYR A 348 41.78 3.65 -27.08
N VAL A 349 40.98 2.79 -27.69
CA VAL A 349 40.23 1.73 -27.00
C VAL A 349 40.24 0.44 -27.82
N ASP A 350 40.14 -0.70 -27.16
CA ASP A 350 39.98 -1.99 -27.82
C ASP A 350 38.76 -1.98 -28.75
N GLN A 351 38.89 -2.55 -29.96
CA GLN A 351 37.78 -2.61 -30.92
C GLN A 351 36.53 -3.28 -30.34
N ARG A 352 36.67 -4.23 -29.41
CA ARG A 352 35.56 -4.94 -28.76
C ARG A 352 34.73 -4.04 -27.85
N ALA A 353 35.26 -2.90 -27.42
CA ALA A 353 34.52 -1.95 -26.61
C ALA A 353 33.37 -1.30 -27.39
N LEU A 354 33.42 -1.31 -28.73
CA LEU A 354 32.49 -0.61 -29.60
C LEU A 354 31.79 -1.56 -30.60
N LYS A 355 30.57 -1.21 -31.00
CA LYS A 355 29.77 -1.93 -32.01
C LYS A 355 29.20 -0.98 -33.05
N ALA A 356 28.93 -1.51 -34.25
CA ALA A 356 28.34 -0.75 -35.34
C ALA A 356 26.87 -0.35 -35.05
N LYS A 357 26.47 0.84 -35.52
CA LYS A 357 25.07 1.24 -35.64
C LYS A 357 24.35 0.37 -36.68
N ALA A 358 23.04 0.26 -36.54
CA ALA A 358 22.21 -0.42 -37.51
C ALA A 358 22.19 0.36 -38.84
N THR A 359 21.99 -0.34 -39.95
CA THR A 359 21.72 0.24 -41.27
C THR A 359 20.35 -0.23 -41.72
N VAL A 360 19.67 0.53 -42.57
CA VAL A 360 18.42 0.09 -43.19
C VAL A 360 18.75 -0.97 -44.23
N VAL A 361 18.22 -2.17 -44.07
CA VAL A 361 18.33 -3.28 -45.04
C VAL A 361 17.20 -3.19 -46.05
N GLU A 362 16.00 -2.89 -45.60
CA GLU A 362 14.80 -2.82 -46.44
C GLU A 362 13.86 -1.75 -45.88
N GLU A 363 13.28 -0.93 -46.76
CA GLU A 363 12.12 -0.07 -46.45
C GLU A 363 11.06 -0.32 -47.52
N LYS A 364 9.98 -1.00 -47.13
CA LYS A 364 8.88 -1.36 -48.02
C LYS A 364 7.72 -0.40 -47.80
N ALA A 365 7.35 0.36 -48.81
CA ALA A 365 6.17 1.21 -48.78
C ALA A 365 4.90 0.36 -48.54
N VAL A 366 4.05 0.83 -47.62
CA VAL A 366 2.75 0.23 -47.32
C VAL A 366 1.71 1.34 -47.15
N ASP A 367 0.43 1.01 -47.26
CA ASP A 367 -0.67 1.91 -46.90
C ASP A 367 -1.60 1.16 -45.95
N LYS A 368 -1.27 1.21 -44.65
CA LYS A 368 -1.99 0.49 -43.60
C LYS A 368 -2.45 1.45 -42.53
N ILE A 369 -3.69 1.31 -42.09
CA ILE A 369 -4.16 1.95 -40.86
C ILE A 369 -4.09 0.90 -39.77
N MET A 370 -3.32 1.18 -38.72
CA MET A 370 -3.05 0.26 -37.62
C MET A 370 -3.47 0.87 -36.29
N SER A 371 -3.70 0.02 -35.29
CA SER A 371 -4.06 0.43 -33.94
C SER A 371 -2.82 0.57 -33.07
N VAL A 372 -2.74 1.65 -32.30
CA VAL A 372 -1.74 1.83 -31.25
C VAL A 372 -2.11 0.97 -30.04
N THR A 373 -1.37 -0.12 -29.82
CA THR A 373 -1.64 -1.08 -28.74
C THR A 373 -0.67 -0.94 -27.57
N ASN A 374 0.51 -0.35 -27.78
CA ASN A 374 1.48 -0.10 -26.73
C ASN A 374 2.14 1.28 -26.89
N THR A 375 1.78 2.20 -25.99
CA THR A 375 2.29 3.57 -25.95
C THR A 375 3.61 3.73 -25.18
N GLY A 376 4.19 2.63 -24.66
CA GLY A 376 5.47 2.65 -23.95
C GLY A 376 6.70 2.85 -24.86
N TYR A 377 6.55 2.63 -26.17
CA TYR A 377 7.62 2.79 -27.15
C TYR A 377 7.87 4.27 -27.48
N TYR A 378 9.10 4.58 -27.94
CA TYR A 378 9.47 5.91 -28.40
C TYR A 378 9.37 6.04 -29.91
N LEU A 379 9.08 7.26 -30.36
CA LEU A 379 9.18 7.70 -31.74
C LEU A 379 10.63 8.11 -32.05
N TYR A 380 11.07 7.85 -33.27
CA TYR A 380 12.38 8.24 -33.78
C TYR A 380 12.23 8.97 -35.11
N ASP A 381 13.10 9.93 -35.39
CA ASP A 381 13.17 10.67 -36.68
C ASP A 381 13.71 9.80 -37.83
N LEU A 382 14.58 8.85 -37.50
CA LEU A 382 15.12 7.83 -38.38
C LEU A 382 14.94 6.44 -37.76
N PRO A 383 15.13 5.35 -38.52
CA PRO A 383 14.99 4.01 -37.98
C PRO A 383 15.86 3.81 -36.72
N TYR A 384 15.28 3.19 -35.69
CA TYR A 384 15.94 2.98 -34.40
C TYR A 384 17.35 2.40 -34.58
N ASN A 385 18.29 2.99 -33.84
CA ASN A 385 19.69 2.61 -33.79
C ASN A 385 20.48 2.82 -35.10
N THR A 386 19.96 3.59 -36.05
CA THR A 386 20.68 3.97 -37.27
C THR A 386 21.48 5.27 -37.11
N LEU A 387 22.34 5.57 -38.09
CA LEU A 387 23.15 6.79 -38.09
C LEU A 387 22.25 8.03 -38.12
N GLY A 388 22.51 8.98 -37.22
CA GLY A 388 21.69 10.20 -37.09
C GLY A 388 20.33 10.00 -36.40
N ALA A 389 19.92 8.76 -36.10
CA ALA A 389 18.64 8.52 -35.44
C ALA A 389 18.66 9.08 -34.02
N SER A 390 17.66 9.90 -33.72
CA SER A 390 17.48 10.55 -32.44
C SER A 390 16.08 10.26 -31.89
N ARG A 391 16.04 9.96 -30.58
CA ARG A 391 14.80 9.67 -29.87
C ARG A 391 14.00 10.96 -29.74
N GLN A 392 12.74 10.89 -30.17
CA GLN A 392 11.80 11.99 -30.12
C GLN A 392 10.93 11.86 -28.86
N LYS A 393 9.60 11.84 -29.03
CA LYS A 393 8.63 11.72 -27.95
C LYS A 393 8.27 10.26 -27.67
N GLN A 394 7.80 9.99 -26.46
CA GLN A 394 7.15 8.71 -26.19
C GLN A 394 5.80 8.65 -26.93
N MET A 395 5.40 7.46 -27.40
CA MET A 395 4.14 7.26 -28.09
C MET A 395 2.95 7.78 -27.26
N SER A 396 2.98 7.66 -25.93
CA SER A 396 1.96 8.16 -25.00
C SER A 396 1.72 9.68 -25.07
N GLU A 397 2.73 10.46 -25.48
CA GLU A 397 2.63 11.92 -25.60
C GLU A 397 1.94 12.36 -26.90
N VAL A 398 1.96 11.51 -27.93
CA VAL A 398 1.45 11.83 -29.27
C VAL A 398 0.16 11.08 -29.56
N TYR A 399 0.09 9.84 -29.08
CA TYR A 399 -0.99 8.90 -29.33
C TYR A 399 -1.51 8.31 -28.03
N GLN A 400 -2.82 8.28 -27.87
CA GLN A 400 -3.44 7.52 -26.80
C GLN A 400 -3.59 6.05 -27.20
N ASN A 401 -3.67 5.15 -26.21
CA ASN A 401 -3.99 3.74 -26.47
C ASN A 401 -5.27 3.62 -27.29
N LEU A 402 -5.25 2.76 -28.31
CA LEU A 402 -6.33 2.48 -29.27
C LEU A 402 -6.58 3.58 -30.33
N GLN A 403 -5.74 4.61 -30.39
CA GLN A 403 -5.72 5.53 -31.52
C GLN A 403 -5.26 4.81 -32.79
N GLN A 404 -5.78 5.23 -33.93
CA GLN A 404 -5.40 4.67 -35.22
C GLN A 404 -4.37 5.56 -35.87
N VAL A 405 -3.33 4.93 -36.44
CA VAL A 405 -2.23 5.61 -37.11
C VAL A 405 -2.03 5.02 -38.49
N LYS A 406 -1.70 5.87 -39.44
CA LYS A 406 -1.34 5.43 -40.78
C LYS A 406 0.14 5.10 -40.82
N VAL A 407 0.43 3.87 -41.21
CA VAL A 407 1.75 3.34 -41.48
C VAL A 407 1.99 3.44 -42.99
N VAL A 408 3.08 4.12 -43.35
CA VAL A 408 3.48 4.39 -44.74
C VAL A 408 4.64 3.53 -45.21
N ALA A 409 5.40 2.91 -44.27
CA ALA A 409 6.44 1.94 -44.62
C ALA A 409 6.69 0.92 -43.49
N GLU A 410 7.16 -0.26 -43.88
CA GLU A 410 7.75 -1.28 -43.01
C GLU A 410 9.27 -1.29 -43.22
N THR A 411 10.04 -1.08 -42.16
CA THR A 411 11.50 -0.95 -42.22
C THR A 411 12.19 -2.06 -41.45
N LEU A 412 13.16 -2.73 -42.07
CA LEU A 412 14.03 -3.74 -41.45
C LEU A 412 15.46 -3.21 -41.37
N THR A 413 16.08 -3.28 -40.20
CA THR A 413 17.48 -2.89 -40.02
C THR A 413 18.43 -4.09 -40.06
N SER A 414 19.73 -3.85 -40.24
CA SER A 414 20.79 -4.88 -40.24
C SER A 414 20.93 -5.62 -38.91
N GLN A 415 20.33 -5.08 -37.84
CA GLN A 415 20.22 -5.72 -36.53
C GLN A 415 18.89 -6.49 -36.37
N ASN A 416 18.18 -6.75 -37.47
CA ASN A 416 16.89 -7.46 -37.52
C ASN A 416 15.77 -6.76 -36.70
N ILE A 417 15.84 -5.44 -36.59
CA ILE A 417 14.82 -4.63 -35.91
C ILE A 417 13.77 -4.24 -36.94
N LYS A 418 12.50 -4.53 -36.63
CA LYS A 418 11.35 -4.23 -37.49
C LYS A 418 10.62 -3.00 -36.97
N LEU A 419 10.51 -2.00 -37.81
CA LEU A 419 9.94 -0.69 -37.49
C LEU A 419 8.81 -0.36 -38.46
N TYR A 420 7.88 0.46 -38.01
CA TYR A 420 6.89 1.10 -38.85
C TYR A 420 7.24 2.58 -39.01
N LYS A 421 7.21 3.06 -40.25
CA LYS A 421 7.22 4.50 -40.56
C LYS A 421 5.79 5.00 -40.56
N LEU A 422 5.51 6.01 -39.77
CA LEU A 422 4.21 6.64 -39.63
C LEU A 422 4.06 7.80 -40.63
N GLU A 423 2.83 8.19 -40.96
CA GLU A 423 2.54 9.28 -41.91
C GLU A 423 3.13 10.64 -41.47
N ASN A 424 3.36 10.84 -40.17
CA ASN A 424 4.03 12.04 -39.65
C ASN A 424 5.57 12.01 -39.78
N GLY A 425 6.13 11.00 -40.44
CA GLY A 425 7.56 10.85 -40.70
C GLY A 425 8.33 10.09 -39.63
N TYR A 426 7.76 9.84 -38.44
CA TYR A 426 8.46 9.13 -37.38
C TYR A 426 8.48 7.61 -37.58
N TYR A 427 9.49 6.97 -37.03
CA TYR A 427 9.65 5.53 -36.92
C TYR A 427 9.32 5.04 -35.52
N VAL A 428 8.66 3.89 -35.42
CA VAL A 428 8.32 3.23 -34.15
C VAL A 428 8.55 1.73 -34.26
N ASP A 429 8.84 1.07 -33.14
CA ASP A 429 8.90 -0.39 -33.07
C ASP A 429 7.59 -1.03 -33.55
N ARG A 430 7.68 -2.07 -34.39
CA ARG A 430 6.52 -2.79 -34.90
C ARG A 430 5.60 -3.29 -33.79
N ARG A 431 6.14 -3.61 -32.60
CA ARG A 431 5.37 -4.08 -31.44
C ARG A 431 4.49 -3.01 -30.81
N ALA A 432 4.66 -1.74 -31.17
CA ALA A 432 3.79 -0.66 -30.70
C ALA A 432 2.39 -0.71 -31.35
N LEU A 433 2.28 -1.34 -32.53
CA LEU A 433 1.07 -1.34 -33.35
C LEU A 433 0.54 -2.76 -33.59
N SER A 434 -0.76 -2.87 -33.80
CA SER A 434 -1.40 -4.09 -34.30
C SER A 434 -2.31 -3.78 -35.48
N GLU A 435 -2.58 -4.79 -36.30
CA GLU A 435 -3.61 -4.70 -37.34
C GLU A 435 -4.97 -4.40 -36.70
N LEU A 436 -5.84 -3.71 -37.46
CA LEU A 436 -7.20 -3.43 -37.05
C LEU A 436 -8.06 -4.69 -37.10
N ALA A 437 -9.04 -4.76 -36.20
CA ALA A 437 -10.03 -5.81 -36.23
C ALA A 437 -11.03 -5.59 -37.37
N THR A 438 -11.49 -6.67 -37.99
CA THR A 438 -12.60 -6.66 -38.95
C THR A 438 -13.84 -7.24 -38.29
N ILE A 439 -15.03 -6.96 -38.83
CA ILE A 439 -16.27 -7.57 -38.33
C ILE A 439 -16.31 -9.02 -38.82
N LYS A 440 -16.34 -9.99 -37.89
CA LYS A 440 -16.45 -11.42 -38.21
C LYS A 440 -17.92 -11.83 -38.32
N THR A 441 -18.73 -11.42 -37.35
CA THR A 441 -20.18 -11.64 -37.35
C THR A 441 -20.88 -10.39 -36.82
N GLN A 442 -22.05 -10.11 -37.37
CA GLN A 442 -22.97 -9.09 -36.88
C GLN A 442 -24.38 -9.68 -36.80
N THR A 443 -25.07 -9.40 -35.70
CA THR A 443 -26.47 -9.78 -35.49
C THR A 443 -27.23 -8.53 -35.08
N ASP A 444 -28.20 -8.13 -35.89
CA ASP A 444 -29.07 -7.00 -35.58
C ASP A 444 -30.35 -7.50 -34.89
N PHE A 445 -30.77 -6.79 -33.86
CA PHE A 445 -31.95 -7.11 -33.05
C PHE A 445 -33.12 -6.21 -33.47
N SER A 446 -34.19 -6.82 -33.97
CA SER A 446 -35.46 -6.14 -34.27
C SER A 446 -36.65 -6.94 -33.73
N PRO A 447 -37.35 -6.48 -32.68
CA PRO A 447 -37.09 -5.24 -31.93
C PRO A 447 -35.76 -5.28 -31.15
N ALA A 448 -35.27 -4.12 -30.70
CA ALA A 448 -34.05 -4.01 -29.90
C ALA A 448 -34.14 -4.89 -28.64
N ASN A 449 -33.02 -5.55 -28.29
CA ASN A 449 -32.94 -6.37 -27.09
C ASN A 449 -32.68 -5.47 -25.87
N ASN A 450 -33.59 -5.48 -24.90
CA ASN A 450 -33.42 -4.72 -23.66
C ASN A 450 -32.50 -5.49 -22.71
N MET A 451 -31.39 -4.88 -22.32
CA MET A 451 -30.40 -5.49 -21.42
C MET A 451 -30.10 -4.57 -20.24
N LYS A 452 -29.77 -5.16 -19.10
CA LYS A 452 -29.44 -4.46 -17.87
C LYS A 452 -27.96 -4.12 -17.83
N VAL A 453 -27.60 -2.88 -17.50
CA VAL A 453 -26.20 -2.49 -17.25
C VAL A 453 -25.72 -3.09 -15.93
N VAL A 454 -24.72 -3.97 -15.97
CA VAL A 454 -24.09 -4.60 -14.80
C VAL A 454 -22.69 -4.04 -14.51
N ASN A 455 -22.03 -3.44 -15.50
CA ASN A 455 -20.75 -2.76 -15.33
C ASN A 455 -20.66 -1.54 -16.27
N ASN A 456 -20.61 -0.34 -15.70
CA ASN A 456 -20.55 0.92 -16.45
C ASN A 456 -19.13 1.51 -16.58
N GLY A 457 -18.09 0.75 -16.21
CA GLY A 457 -16.69 1.17 -16.35
C GLY A 457 -16.14 1.09 -17.79
N TYR A 458 -16.89 0.51 -18.72
CA TYR A 458 -16.50 0.39 -20.12
C TYR A 458 -16.68 1.69 -20.90
N TYR A 459 -15.93 1.85 -22.00
CA TYR A 459 -16.08 2.97 -22.92
C TYR A 459 -17.13 2.71 -24.00
N ILE A 460 -17.75 3.79 -24.44
CA ILE A 460 -18.60 3.85 -25.64
C ILE A 460 -17.73 4.23 -26.83
N TYR A 461 -17.88 3.52 -27.94
CA TYR A 461 -17.13 3.71 -29.17
C TYR A 461 -18.07 3.97 -30.35
N SER A 462 -17.63 4.76 -31.32
CA SER A 462 -18.43 5.10 -32.52
C SER A 462 -18.59 3.94 -33.49
N LYS A 463 -17.73 2.92 -33.40
CA LYS A 463 -17.73 1.69 -34.20
C LYS A 463 -17.32 0.50 -33.32
N PRO A 464 -17.52 -0.76 -33.77
CA PRO A 464 -17.07 -1.92 -33.00
C PRO A 464 -15.59 -1.84 -32.64
N TYR A 465 -15.22 -2.46 -31.52
CA TYR A 465 -13.91 -2.30 -30.91
C TYR A 465 -12.77 -2.58 -31.89
N ASN A 466 -11.78 -1.68 -31.92
CA ASN A 466 -10.58 -1.77 -32.76
C ASN A 466 -10.83 -1.89 -34.29
N THR A 467 -11.99 -1.46 -34.79
CA THR A 467 -12.30 -1.44 -36.24
C THR A 467 -11.97 -0.11 -36.91
N LEU A 468 -11.80 -0.08 -38.23
CA LEU A 468 -11.40 1.12 -38.99
C LEU A 468 -12.33 2.33 -38.76
N GLY A 469 -11.74 3.45 -38.33
CA GLY A 469 -12.44 4.70 -38.04
C GLY A 469 -13.15 4.74 -36.67
N MET A 470 -12.89 3.76 -35.81
CA MET A 470 -13.39 3.75 -34.43
C MET A 470 -12.81 4.94 -33.66
N LYS A 471 -13.69 5.65 -32.96
CA LYS A 471 -13.34 6.72 -32.02
C LYS A 471 -13.97 6.42 -30.67
N ARG A 472 -13.24 6.71 -29.60
CA ARG A 472 -13.76 6.67 -28.23
C ARG A 472 -14.67 7.89 -28.00
N VAL A 473 -15.90 7.64 -27.55
CA VAL A 473 -16.94 8.67 -27.37
C VAL A 473 -16.98 9.17 -25.93
N SER A 474 -17.23 8.30 -24.96
CA SER A 474 -17.30 8.63 -23.52
C SER A 474 -17.24 7.37 -22.65
N LEU A 475 -17.20 7.49 -21.31
CA LEU A 475 -17.45 6.34 -20.43
C LEU A 475 -18.94 6.01 -20.38
N LEU A 476 -19.27 4.73 -20.30
CA LEU A 476 -20.65 4.29 -20.17
C LEU A 476 -21.32 4.87 -18.91
N LYS A 477 -20.58 5.00 -17.80
CA LYS A 477 -21.08 5.60 -16.54
C LYS A 477 -21.62 7.03 -16.71
N ASP A 478 -21.12 7.77 -17.70
CA ASP A 478 -21.55 9.15 -17.95
C ASP A 478 -22.88 9.21 -18.72
N LYS A 479 -23.36 8.06 -19.23
CA LYS A 479 -24.61 7.92 -20.00
C LYS A 479 -25.63 7.02 -19.32
N LEU A 480 -25.20 5.91 -18.73
CA LEU A 480 -26.06 4.91 -18.09
C LEU A 480 -25.48 4.44 -16.74
N ALA A 481 -26.30 4.48 -15.70
CA ALA A 481 -25.96 3.98 -14.37
C ALA A 481 -26.04 2.44 -14.29
N ILE A 482 -25.40 1.84 -13.28
CA ILE A 482 -25.60 0.42 -12.98
C ILE A 482 -27.09 0.17 -12.70
N ASN A 483 -27.63 -0.92 -13.25
CA ASN A 483 -29.04 -1.31 -13.29
C ASN A 483 -29.93 -0.54 -14.27
N ALA A 484 -29.42 0.45 -15.01
CA ALA A 484 -30.18 1.10 -16.07
C ALA A 484 -30.47 0.13 -17.22
N ASN A 485 -31.56 0.37 -17.95
CA ASN A 485 -31.87 -0.33 -19.19
C ASN A 485 -31.02 0.22 -20.35
N ALA A 486 -30.47 -0.68 -21.17
CA ALA A 486 -29.80 -0.36 -22.41
C ALA A 486 -30.54 -1.06 -23.57
N GLU A 487 -31.01 -0.27 -24.53
CA GLU A 487 -31.63 -0.78 -25.76
C GLU A 487 -30.54 -1.23 -26.73
N ILE A 488 -30.27 -2.53 -26.79
CA ILE A 488 -29.24 -3.09 -27.65
C ILE A 488 -29.81 -3.37 -29.04
N THR A 489 -29.30 -2.70 -30.06
CA THR A 489 -29.78 -2.86 -31.44
C THR A 489 -28.97 -3.88 -32.23
N SER A 490 -27.72 -4.13 -31.84
CA SER A 490 -26.83 -5.05 -32.58
C SER A 490 -25.77 -5.68 -31.68
N GLU A 491 -25.36 -6.91 -31.99
CA GLU A 491 -24.16 -7.58 -31.50
C GLU A 491 -23.13 -7.69 -32.63
N VAL A 492 -21.87 -7.40 -32.34
CA VAL A 492 -20.75 -7.67 -33.25
C VAL A 492 -19.68 -8.48 -32.54
N VAL A 493 -19.15 -9.48 -33.24
CA VAL A 493 -17.88 -10.14 -32.88
C VAL A 493 -16.84 -9.78 -33.92
N THR A 494 -15.71 -9.25 -33.47
CA THR A 494 -14.60 -8.87 -34.35
C THR A 494 -13.68 -10.06 -34.66
N SER A 495 -12.80 -9.93 -35.65
CA SER A 495 -11.80 -10.95 -36.01
C SER A 495 -10.83 -11.29 -34.88
N THR A 496 -10.69 -10.38 -33.91
CA THR A 496 -9.91 -10.60 -32.67
C THR A 496 -10.70 -11.30 -31.55
N GLY A 497 -11.96 -11.67 -31.80
CA GLY A 497 -12.83 -12.33 -30.82
C GLY A 497 -13.51 -11.38 -29.84
N VAL A 498 -13.27 -10.07 -29.93
CA VAL A 498 -13.95 -9.08 -29.07
C VAL A 498 -15.41 -8.96 -29.48
N LYS A 499 -16.30 -9.15 -28.50
CA LYS A 499 -17.75 -9.00 -28.64
C LYS A 499 -18.20 -7.64 -28.08
N THR A 500 -18.96 -6.89 -28.86
CA THR A 500 -19.52 -5.59 -28.47
C THR A 500 -21.00 -5.49 -28.81
N TYR A 501 -21.76 -4.78 -27.98
CA TYR A 501 -23.15 -4.42 -28.21
C TYR A 501 -23.27 -2.97 -28.63
N HIS A 502 -24.11 -2.70 -29.63
CA HIS A 502 -24.50 -1.34 -30.00
C HIS A 502 -25.72 -0.93 -29.18
N ILE A 503 -25.57 0.12 -28.37
CA ILE A 503 -26.68 0.75 -27.67
C ILE A 503 -27.31 1.80 -28.60
N ASN A 504 -28.64 1.75 -28.72
CA ASN A 504 -29.43 2.69 -29.49
C ASN A 504 -29.04 4.15 -29.16
N ASN A 505 -28.78 4.96 -30.17
CA ASN A 505 -28.38 6.37 -30.06
C ASN A 505 -27.13 6.69 -29.22
N LEU A 506 -26.32 5.71 -28.80
CA LEU A 506 -25.09 5.96 -28.01
C LEU A 506 -23.82 5.40 -28.66
N GLY A 507 -23.84 4.15 -29.13
CA GLY A 507 -22.68 3.52 -29.76
C GLY A 507 -22.33 2.14 -29.19
N TRP A 508 -21.13 1.66 -29.53
CA TRP A 508 -20.65 0.32 -29.24
C TRP A 508 -19.95 0.22 -27.88
N VAL A 509 -20.33 -0.77 -27.08
CA VAL A 509 -19.74 -1.04 -25.76
C VAL A 509 -19.41 -2.52 -25.64
N ASP A 510 -18.42 -2.86 -24.82
CA ASP A 510 -18.09 -4.25 -24.49
C ASP A 510 -19.32 -5.01 -23.95
N TYR A 511 -19.54 -6.23 -24.45
CA TYR A 511 -20.72 -7.02 -24.09
C TYR A 511 -20.82 -7.30 -22.58
N ARG A 512 -19.69 -7.33 -21.87
CA ARG A 512 -19.60 -7.58 -20.42
C ARG A 512 -20.19 -6.45 -19.57
N ALA A 513 -20.47 -5.30 -20.18
CA ALA A 513 -21.20 -4.24 -19.51
C ALA A 513 -22.67 -4.62 -19.23
N PHE A 514 -23.20 -5.65 -19.88
CA PHE A 514 -24.63 -5.95 -19.90
C PHE A 514 -24.96 -7.39 -19.51
N GLU A 515 -26.15 -7.58 -18.96
CA GLU A 515 -26.78 -8.87 -18.72
C GLU A 515 -28.21 -8.84 -19.29
N ASN A 516 -28.66 -9.94 -19.90
CA ASN A 516 -30.06 -10.05 -20.31
C ASN A 516 -30.99 -10.00 -19.08
N TYR A 517 -32.12 -9.29 -19.20
CA TYR A 517 -33.18 -9.42 -18.20
C TYR A 517 -33.69 -10.85 -18.14
N LYS A 518 -34.14 -11.28 -16.96
CA LYS A 518 -34.78 -12.58 -16.81
C LYS A 518 -36.14 -12.56 -17.52
N THR A 519 -36.43 -13.59 -18.27
CA THR A 519 -37.75 -13.84 -18.87
C THR A 519 -38.62 -14.66 -17.91
N PHE A 520 -39.93 -14.65 -18.14
CA PHE A 520 -40.85 -15.63 -17.56
C PHE A 520 -40.75 -16.93 -18.33
N ASP A 521 -40.44 -18.02 -17.63
CA ASP A 521 -40.52 -19.37 -18.19
C ASP A 521 -41.91 -19.97 -17.96
N GLU A 522 -42.58 -19.59 -16.85
CA GLU A 522 -43.94 -20.00 -16.52
C GLU A 522 -44.69 -18.83 -15.85
N ASP A 523 -45.91 -18.52 -16.29
CA ASP A 523 -46.80 -17.51 -15.69
C ASP A 523 -48.24 -18.03 -15.70
N THR A 524 -48.60 -18.69 -14.61
CA THR A 524 -49.87 -19.41 -14.48
C THR A 524 -50.83 -18.59 -13.63
N SER A 525 -51.93 -18.17 -14.22
CA SER A 525 -53.05 -17.52 -13.50
C SER A 525 -54.02 -18.57 -12.98
N PHE A 526 -54.55 -18.38 -11.77
CA PHE A 526 -55.53 -19.26 -11.16
C PHE A 526 -56.53 -18.48 -10.30
N LYS A 527 -57.63 -19.15 -9.92
CA LYS A 527 -58.61 -18.60 -8.98
C LYS A 527 -57.90 -18.29 -7.66
N ALA A 528 -58.19 -17.14 -7.06
CA ALA A 528 -57.55 -16.66 -5.84
C ALA A 528 -57.42 -17.76 -4.77
N ILE A 529 -56.18 -17.98 -4.30
CA ILE A 529 -55.84 -18.93 -3.24
C ILE A 529 -55.35 -18.15 -2.02
N GLY A 530 -55.90 -18.45 -0.86
CA GLY A 530 -55.46 -17.86 0.41
C GLY A 530 -54.12 -18.42 0.87
N MET A 531 -53.18 -17.54 1.20
CA MET A 531 -51.90 -17.88 1.82
C MET A 531 -51.62 -16.99 3.03
N ARG A 532 -50.65 -17.39 3.85
CA ARG A 532 -50.18 -16.64 5.01
C ARG A 532 -48.78 -16.10 4.77
N VAL A 533 -48.51 -14.87 5.18
CA VAL A 533 -47.14 -14.33 5.23
C VAL A 533 -46.38 -15.05 6.34
N VAL A 534 -45.33 -15.78 5.96
CA VAL A 534 -44.41 -16.49 6.89
C VAL A 534 -43.08 -15.78 7.06
N ASP A 535 -42.70 -14.93 6.09
CA ASP A 535 -41.55 -14.03 6.16
C ASP A 535 -41.87 -12.70 5.46
N ASP A 536 -42.04 -11.64 6.25
CA ASP A 536 -42.35 -10.28 5.81
C ASP A 536 -41.10 -9.45 5.42
N GLY A 537 -39.91 -10.05 5.45
CA GLY A 537 -38.65 -9.44 5.04
C GLY A 537 -38.49 -9.27 3.53
N TYR A 538 -39.25 -9.99 2.71
CA TYR A 538 -39.15 -9.93 1.24
C TYR A 538 -39.70 -8.63 0.65
N TYR A 539 -39.23 -8.28 -0.55
CA TYR A 539 -39.72 -7.12 -1.30
C TYR A 539 -40.80 -7.50 -2.32
N ILE A 540 -41.76 -6.60 -2.49
CA ILE A 540 -42.78 -6.64 -3.54
C ILE A 540 -42.24 -5.90 -4.76
N TYR A 541 -42.40 -6.49 -5.94
CA TYR A 541 -41.99 -5.91 -7.21
C TYR A 541 -43.17 -5.79 -8.20
N SER A 542 -43.10 -4.83 -9.11
CA SER A 542 -44.11 -4.62 -10.16
C SER A 542 -44.14 -5.75 -11.19
N ASN A 543 -42.98 -6.35 -11.45
CA ASN A 543 -42.77 -7.58 -12.22
C ASN A 543 -41.86 -8.50 -11.40
N PRO A 544 -41.77 -9.82 -11.67
CA PRO A 544 -40.86 -10.69 -10.94
C PRO A 544 -39.45 -10.14 -10.87
N TYR A 545 -38.79 -10.41 -9.75
CA TYR A 545 -37.42 -9.98 -9.53
C TYR A 545 -36.49 -10.43 -10.67
N GLY A 546 -35.76 -9.47 -11.25
CA GLY A 546 -34.82 -9.71 -12.34
C GLY A 546 -35.40 -9.54 -13.76
N ASN A 547 -36.72 -9.39 -13.90
CA ASN A 547 -37.34 -9.15 -15.21
C ASN A 547 -37.23 -7.67 -15.64
N TYR A 548 -37.43 -7.42 -16.94
CA TYR A 548 -37.51 -6.07 -17.47
C TYR A 548 -38.62 -5.28 -16.76
N ASN A 549 -38.32 -4.03 -16.36
CA ASN A 549 -39.21 -3.17 -15.58
C ASN A 549 -39.69 -3.76 -14.23
N ALA A 550 -38.91 -4.64 -13.60
CA ALA A 550 -39.15 -5.08 -12.22
C ALA A 550 -38.75 -3.99 -11.21
N ASN A 551 -39.67 -3.05 -10.96
CA ASN A 551 -39.47 -1.98 -10.00
C ASN A 551 -39.86 -2.46 -8.60
N ARG A 552 -39.01 -2.16 -7.61
CA ARG A 552 -39.30 -2.44 -6.20
C ARG A 552 -40.42 -1.51 -5.74
N VAL A 553 -41.58 -2.08 -5.40
CA VAL A 553 -42.76 -1.34 -4.95
C VAL A 553 -42.61 -0.96 -3.48
N THR A 554 -42.44 -1.96 -2.60
CA THR A 554 -42.24 -1.77 -1.16
C THR A 554 -41.76 -3.08 -0.51
N GLN A 555 -41.39 -3.06 0.77
CA GLN A 555 -41.13 -4.27 1.55
C GLN A 555 -42.46 -4.87 2.05
N LEU A 556 -42.57 -6.20 2.11
CA LEU A 556 -43.82 -6.89 2.43
C LEU A 556 -44.40 -6.44 3.78
N LYS A 557 -43.56 -6.30 4.81
CA LYS A 557 -43.92 -5.81 6.17
C LYS A 557 -44.68 -4.47 6.21
N GLU A 558 -44.51 -3.62 5.21
CA GLU A 558 -45.17 -2.30 5.13
C GLU A 558 -46.65 -2.43 4.76
N LYS A 559 -47.04 -3.54 4.12
CA LYS A 559 -48.43 -3.85 3.77
C LYS A 559 -49.00 -5.02 4.58
N PHE A 560 -48.19 -6.06 4.80
CA PHE A 560 -48.58 -7.30 5.44
C PHE A 560 -47.46 -7.78 6.36
N LYS A 561 -47.72 -7.80 7.66
CA LYS A 561 -46.84 -8.36 8.69
C LYS A 561 -46.94 -9.90 8.72
N ASN A 562 -45.94 -10.55 9.31
CA ASN A 562 -45.97 -11.98 9.59
C ASN A 562 -47.30 -12.42 10.23
N GLY A 563 -47.90 -13.46 9.67
CA GLY A 563 -49.21 -13.98 10.07
C GLY A 563 -50.41 -13.36 9.33
N ASN A 564 -50.24 -12.24 8.61
CA ASN A 564 -51.30 -11.71 7.76
C ASN A 564 -51.63 -12.65 6.61
N LYS A 565 -52.90 -12.62 6.19
CA LYS A 565 -53.43 -13.44 5.10
C LYS A 565 -53.48 -12.62 3.84
N VAL A 566 -53.08 -13.22 2.73
CA VAL A 566 -53.08 -12.60 1.40
C VAL A 566 -53.72 -13.54 0.40
N GLN A 567 -54.30 -12.96 -0.65
CA GLN A 567 -54.80 -13.71 -1.79
C GLN A 567 -53.75 -13.68 -2.90
N ILE A 568 -53.40 -14.85 -3.41
CA ILE A 568 -52.54 -14.95 -4.58
C ILE A 568 -53.38 -15.40 -5.79
N THR A 569 -53.12 -14.80 -6.94
CA THR A 569 -53.87 -15.09 -8.18
C THR A 569 -52.99 -15.61 -9.31
N ARG A 570 -51.66 -15.51 -9.15
CA ARG A 570 -50.70 -15.97 -10.15
C ARG A 570 -49.46 -16.56 -9.49
N TYR A 571 -48.83 -17.48 -10.20
CA TYR A 571 -47.53 -18.04 -9.90
C TYR A 571 -46.65 -17.91 -11.12
N GLY A 572 -45.36 -17.69 -10.91
CA GLY A 572 -44.43 -17.80 -12.02
C GLY A 572 -43.01 -18.16 -11.64
N ILE A 573 -42.29 -18.60 -12.66
CA ILE A 573 -40.88 -18.97 -12.59
C ILE A 573 -40.12 -18.13 -13.60
N THR A 574 -39.07 -17.44 -13.14
CA THR A 574 -38.16 -16.74 -14.05
C THR A 574 -37.17 -17.71 -14.68
N SER A 575 -36.57 -17.35 -15.82
CA SER A 575 -35.43 -18.05 -16.47
C SER A 575 -34.22 -18.35 -15.58
N SER A 576 -34.16 -17.78 -14.37
CA SER A 576 -33.15 -18.10 -13.36
C SER A 576 -33.64 -19.07 -12.28
N GLY A 577 -34.83 -19.64 -12.44
CA GLY A 577 -35.46 -20.57 -11.49
C GLY A 577 -36.12 -19.90 -10.27
N VAL A 578 -36.19 -18.57 -10.23
CA VAL A 578 -36.84 -17.85 -9.12
C VAL A 578 -38.36 -18.03 -9.21
N LYS A 579 -38.94 -18.67 -8.19
CA LYS A 579 -40.38 -18.89 -8.04
C LYS A 579 -41.02 -17.72 -7.29
N THR A 580 -42.12 -17.19 -7.81
CA THR A 580 -42.78 -16.00 -7.26
C THR A 580 -44.30 -16.14 -7.29
N TYR A 581 -44.98 -15.52 -6.32
CA TYR A 581 -46.43 -15.36 -6.30
C TYR A 581 -46.81 -13.91 -6.55
N TYR A 582 -47.92 -13.70 -7.28
CA TYR A 582 -48.54 -12.39 -7.39
C TYR A 582 -49.62 -12.25 -6.30
N ILE A 583 -49.40 -11.32 -5.37
CA ILE A 583 -50.41 -10.91 -4.40
C ILE A 583 -51.40 -10.01 -5.14
N GLU A 584 -52.68 -10.40 -5.11
CA GLU A 584 -53.78 -9.73 -5.81
C GLU A 584 -53.77 -8.21 -5.54
N ASN A 585 -53.80 -7.41 -6.61
CA ASN A 585 -53.77 -5.94 -6.57
C ASN A 585 -52.55 -5.31 -5.87
N VAL A 586 -51.47 -6.05 -5.62
CA VAL A 586 -50.29 -5.56 -4.89
C VAL A 586 -49.00 -5.71 -5.68
N GLY A 587 -48.66 -6.92 -6.16
CA GLY A 587 -47.41 -7.16 -6.88
C GLY A 587 -46.81 -8.54 -6.64
N TRP A 588 -45.66 -8.78 -7.26
CA TRP A 588 -44.91 -10.04 -7.21
C TRP A 588 -44.01 -10.10 -5.98
N VAL A 589 -44.02 -11.24 -5.28
CA VAL A 589 -43.17 -11.52 -4.12
C VAL A 589 -42.56 -12.91 -4.24
N ASP A 590 -41.37 -13.11 -3.68
CA ASP A 590 -40.73 -14.43 -3.62
C ASP A 590 -41.68 -15.46 -2.97
N HIS A 591 -41.76 -16.66 -3.54
CA HIS A 591 -42.68 -17.69 -3.06
C HIS A 591 -42.44 -18.06 -1.58
N ARG A 592 -41.21 -17.92 -1.08
CA ARG A 592 -40.83 -18.23 0.30
C ARG A 592 -41.43 -17.28 1.32
N ALA A 593 -41.86 -16.10 0.90
CA ALA A 593 -42.53 -15.15 1.77
C ALA A 593 -43.90 -15.67 2.25
N LEU A 594 -44.50 -16.62 1.52
CA LEU A 594 -45.85 -17.10 1.73
C LEU A 594 -45.87 -18.61 2.03
N GLY A 595 -46.67 -19.01 3.02
CA GLY A 595 -46.96 -20.40 3.35
C GLY A 595 -48.45 -20.71 3.23
N SER A 596 -48.80 -22.00 3.14
CA SER A 596 -50.18 -22.46 3.11
C SER A 596 -50.92 -22.12 4.42
N LEU A 597 -52.23 -21.90 4.33
CA LEU A 597 -53.09 -21.78 5.51
C LEU A 597 -53.23 -23.14 6.22
N ALA A 598 -53.34 -23.11 7.55
CA ALA A 598 -53.41 -24.33 8.33
C ALA A 598 -54.79 -25.00 8.18
N THR A 599 -54.81 -26.31 7.95
CA THR A 599 -56.04 -27.11 8.05
C THR A 599 -56.21 -27.57 9.49
N PHE A 600 -57.43 -27.95 9.89
CA PHE A 600 -57.72 -28.41 11.25
C PHE A 600 -58.10 -29.89 11.23
N ASN A 601 -57.39 -30.69 12.02
CA ASN A 601 -57.69 -32.09 12.26
C ASN A 601 -58.39 -32.20 13.61
N ASP A 602 -59.70 -32.45 13.58
CA ASP A 602 -60.52 -32.62 14.77
C ASP A 602 -60.20 -33.97 15.43
N ASP A 603 -60.06 -33.98 16.76
CA ASP A 603 -59.95 -35.22 17.52
C ASP A 603 -61.36 -35.76 17.78
N VAL A 604 -61.80 -36.63 16.88
CA VAL A 604 -63.13 -37.24 16.93
C VAL A 604 -63.38 -38.08 18.20
N SER A 605 -62.34 -38.42 18.96
CA SER A 605 -62.46 -39.16 20.21
C SER A 605 -62.70 -38.26 21.43
N PHE A 606 -62.58 -36.94 21.28
CA PHE A 606 -62.75 -35.99 22.39
C PHE A 606 -64.22 -35.85 22.79
N SER A 607 -64.52 -36.13 24.06
CA SER A 607 -65.85 -35.92 24.64
C SER A 607 -65.97 -34.57 25.34
N ALA A 608 -67.12 -33.92 25.16
CA ALA A 608 -67.40 -32.63 25.77
C ALA A 608 -67.38 -32.71 27.30
N LYS A 609 -66.59 -31.83 27.93
CA LYS A 609 -66.40 -31.83 29.39
C LYS A 609 -66.18 -30.44 29.96
N THR A 610 -66.39 -30.32 31.26
CA THR A 610 -66.13 -29.09 32.03
C THR A 610 -64.63 -28.97 32.28
N MET A 611 -64.07 -27.83 31.88
CA MET A 611 -62.67 -27.47 32.12
C MET A 611 -62.62 -26.10 32.80
N ARG A 612 -61.43 -25.64 33.18
CA ARG A 612 -61.23 -24.33 33.79
C ARG A 612 -60.14 -23.53 33.11
N ILE A 613 -60.26 -22.21 33.16
CA ILE A 613 -59.23 -21.31 32.64
C ILE A 613 -57.96 -21.43 33.50
N LYS A 614 -56.88 -21.94 32.90
CA LYS A 614 -55.54 -22.00 33.49
C LYS A 614 -54.82 -20.66 33.35
N ASN A 615 -54.90 -20.06 32.16
CA ASN A 615 -54.23 -18.81 31.81
C ASN A 615 -55.14 -18.00 30.89
N ASN A 616 -55.57 -16.82 31.33
CA ASN A 616 -56.47 -15.95 30.58
C ASN A 616 -55.73 -14.92 29.69
N GLY A 617 -54.40 -14.98 29.59
CA GLY A 617 -53.60 -14.13 28.70
C GLY A 617 -53.61 -14.55 27.22
N TYR A 618 -54.25 -15.66 26.88
CA TYR A 618 -54.42 -16.09 25.49
C TYR A 618 -55.63 -15.41 24.81
N ASN A 619 -55.66 -15.43 23.49
CA ASN A 619 -56.79 -14.94 22.68
C ASN A 619 -57.77 -16.06 22.34
N ILE A 620 -59.01 -15.65 22.08
CA ILE A 620 -60.09 -16.42 21.49
C ILE A 620 -60.11 -16.15 19.99
N TYR A 621 -60.21 -17.21 19.20
CA TYR A 621 -60.23 -17.15 17.74
C TYR A 621 -61.55 -17.69 17.18
N SER A 622 -62.03 -17.13 16.07
CA SER A 622 -63.26 -17.56 15.38
C SER A 622 -63.12 -18.94 14.72
N ALA A 623 -61.89 -19.33 14.37
CA ALA A 623 -61.53 -20.63 13.83
C ALA A 623 -60.16 -21.05 14.36
N PRO A 624 -59.76 -22.33 14.22
CA PRO A 624 -58.44 -22.82 14.65
C PRO A 624 -57.30 -21.94 14.13
N TYR A 625 -56.24 -21.80 14.93
CA TYR A 625 -55.15 -20.85 14.64
C TYR A 625 -54.55 -21.04 13.23
N ASN A 626 -54.25 -19.93 12.54
CA ASN A 626 -53.74 -19.90 11.14
C ASN A 626 -54.65 -20.53 10.06
N ASN A 627 -55.89 -20.91 10.39
CA ASN A 627 -56.87 -21.35 9.40
C ASN A 627 -57.45 -20.16 8.60
N GLU A 628 -57.98 -20.43 7.40
CA GLU A 628 -58.59 -19.44 6.50
C GLU A 628 -59.58 -18.50 7.20
N ASN A 629 -60.45 -19.04 8.05
CA ASN A 629 -61.49 -18.27 8.74
C ASN A 629 -61.08 -17.79 10.16
N SER A 630 -59.82 -17.99 10.55
CA SER A 630 -59.33 -17.61 11.88
C SER A 630 -59.11 -16.11 12.01
N ALA A 631 -59.81 -15.48 12.94
CA ALA A 631 -59.64 -14.10 13.34
C ALA A 631 -59.68 -14.02 14.87
N VAL A 632 -58.93 -13.07 15.45
CA VAL A 632 -59.00 -12.80 16.90
C VAL A 632 -60.38 -12.21 17.20
N VAL A 633 -61.14 -12.89 18.05
CA VAL A 633 -62.44 -12.43 18.54
C VAL A 633 -62.26 -11.51 19.73
N SER A 634 -61.52 -11.97 20.75
CA SER A 634 -61.20 -11.20 21.96
C SER A 634 -60.12 -11.90 22.78
N PRO A 635 -59.41 -11.22 23.70
CA PRO A 635 -58.66 -11.89 24.76
C PRO A 635 -59.56 -12.76 25.64
N ILE A 636 -59.04 -13.84 26.23
CA ILE A 636 -59.81 -14.66 27.19
C ILE A 636 -60.14 -13.85 28.44
N SER A 637 -59.23 -12.99 28.88
CA SER A 637 -59.38 -12.13 30.06
C SER A 637 -60.59 -11.21 30.02
N SER A 638 -61.13 -10.88 28.84
CA SER A 638 -62.33 -10.05 28.72
C SER A 638 -63.63 -10.82 29.01
N LYS A 639 -63.60 -12.15 28.97
CA LYS A 639 -64.78 -13.01 29.21
C LYS A 639 -64.66 -13.88 30.47
N TYR A 640 -63.45 -14.33 30.80
CA TYR A 640 -63.23 -15.30 31.87
C TYR A 640 -62.03 -14.95 32.75
N ALA A 641 -62.24 -15.02 34.07
CA ALA A 641 -61.18 -14.98 35.06
C ALA A 641 -60.44 -16.33 35.14
N VAL A 642 -59.22 -16.33 35.70
CA VAL A 642 -58.50 -17.58 36.02
C VAL A 642 -59.36 -18.42 36.97
N ASN A 643 -59.38 -19.73 36.75
CA ASN A 643 -60.23 -20.74 37.40
C ASN A 643 -61.74 -20.67 37.06
N ALA A 644 -62.21 -19.74 36.23
CA ALA A 644 -63.56 -19.81 35.71
C ALA A 644 -63.78 -21.14 34.96
N GLN A 645 -64.90 -21.80 35.21
CA GLN A 645 -65.24 -23.06 34.55
C GLN A 645 -65.90 -22.76 33.20
N VAL A 646 -65.52 -23.54 32.18
CA VAL A 646 -65.97 -23.41 30.80
C VAL A 646 -66.27 -24.79 30.22
N ARG A 647 -67.27 -24.87 29.36
CA ARG A 647 -67.60 -26.10 28.64
C ARG A 647 -66.78 -26.18 27.36
N VAL A 648 -65.94 -27.20 27.26
CA VAL A 648 -65.10 -27.47 26.10
C VAL A 648 -65.71 -28.63 25.33
N THR A 649 -66.06 -28.41 24.06
CA THR A 649 -66.78 -29.40 23.25
C THR A 649 -65.94 -30.02 22.14
N ARG A 650 -64.83 -29.39 21.76
CA ARG A 650 -63.94 -29.91 20.72
C ARG A 650 -62.48 -29.70 21.08
N TYR A 651 -61.64 -30.58 20.56
CA TYR A 651 -60.20 -30.52 20.65
C TYR A 651 -59.63 -31.01 19.32
N GLY A 652 -58.52 -30.44 18.90
CA GLY A 652 -57.81 -30.97 17.74
C GLY A 652 -56.48 -30.27 17.53
N THR A 653 -55.87 -30.59 16.41
CA THR A 653 -54.56 -30.09 16.04
C THR A 653 -54.59 -29.54 14.63
N THR A 654 -54.00 -28.37 14.40
CA THR A 654 -53.86 -27.86 13.04
C THR A 654 -52.79 -28.65 12.27
N SER A 655 -52.75 -28.55 10.93
CA SER A 655 -51.68 -29.14 10.11
C SER A 655 -50.27 -28.64 10.48
N GLU A 656 -50.18 -27.54 11.22
CA GLU A 656 -48.94 -26.98 11.77
C GLU A 656 -48.60 -27.50 13.18
N GLY A 657 -49.35 -28.48 13.70
CA GLY A 657 -49.11 -29.08 15.01
C GLY A 657 -49.67 -28.27 16.20
N ILE A 658 -50.46 -27.24 15.95
CA ILE A 658 -50.99 -26.36 17.01
C ILE A 658 -52.23 -27.00 17.62
N LYS A 659 -52.15 -27.36 18.90
CA LYS A 659 -53.24 -27.94 19.69
C LYS A 659 -54.18 -26.84 20.19
N THR A 660 -55.49 -27.03 19.99
CA THR A 660 -56.50 -26.03 20.36
C THR A 660 -57.78 -26.68 20.89
N TYR A 661 -58.44 -25.99 21.82
CA TYR A 661 -59.76 -26.34 22.34
C TYR A 661 -60.81 -25.36 21.83
N TYR A 662 -62.02 -25.84 21.59
CA TYR A 662 -63.19 -24.98 21.35
C TYR A 662 -64.00 -24.84 22.63
N ILE A 663 -64.10 -23.61 23.12
CA ILE A 663 -65.03 -23.25 24.19
C ILE A 663 -66.41 -23.03 23.55
N GLU A 664 -67.39 -23.77 24.04
CA GLU A 664 -68.76 -23.79 23.51
C GLU A 664 -69.33 -22.36 23.40
N ASN A 665 -69.87 -22.01 22.24
CA ASN A 665 -70.45 -20.70 21.92
C ASN A 665 -69.49 -19.50 22.08
N VAL A 666 -68.18 -19.72 22.15
CA VAL A 666 -67.19 -18.66 22.39
C VAL A 666 -66.14 -18.62 21.30
N GLY A 667 -65.46 -19.73 21.03
CA GLY A 667 -64.37 -19.79 20.05
C GLY A 667 -63.22 -20.70 20.45
N TRP A 668 -62.22 -20.73 19.57
CA TRP A 668 -61.02 -21.55 19.70
C TRP A 668 -59.97 -20.87 20.56
N VAL A 669 -59.34 -21.62 21.45
CA VAL A 669 -58.27 -21.14 22.33
C VAL A 669 -57.07 -22.08 22.28
N ASP A 670 -55.90 -21.55 22.58
CA ASP A 670 -54.69 -22.36 22.73
C ASP A 670 -54.90 -23.43 23.82
N TYR A 671 -54.43 -24.66 23.59
CA TYR A 671 -54.62 -25.76 24.55
C TYR A 671 -54.10 -25.45 25.96
N ARG A 672 -53.11 -24.55 26.08
CA ARG A 672 -52.52 -24.13 27.36
C ARG A 672 -53.40 -23.18 28.15
N ALA A 673 -54.41 -22.58 27.52
CA ALA A 673 -55.30 -21.63 28.15
C ALA A 673 -56.26 -22.29 29.15
N VAL A 674 -56.62 -23.55 28.92
CA VAL A 674 -57.54 -24.33 29.76
C VAL A 674 -56.88 -25.57 30.33
N LYS A 675 -57.46 -26.12 31.40
CA LYS A 675 -57.08 -27.41 31.99
C LYS A 675 -58.30 -28.06 32.62
N GLU A 676 -58.23 -29.35 32.89
CA GLU A 676 -59.32 -30.05 33.57
C GLU A 676 -59.57 -29.48 34.98
N VAL A 677 -60.82 -29.58 35.42
CA VAL A 677 -61.19 -29.33 36.82
C VAL A 677 -60.53 -30.37 37.73
N ALA A 678 -60.26 -30.01 38.98
CA ALA A 678 -59.69 -30.95 39.93
C ALA A 678 -60.65 -32.11 40.17
N THR A 679 -60.13 -33.31 40.42
CA THR A 679 -60.90 -34.40 41.02
C THR A 679 -60.68 -34.40 42.54
N PHE A 680 -61.61 -34.96 43.31
CA PHE A 680 -61.50 -35.05 44.77
C PHE A 680 -61.35 -36.50 45.19
N THR A 681 -60.39 -36.76 46.08
CA THR A 681 -60.21 -38.05 46.73
C THR A 681 -60.51 -37.88 48.22
N ASP A 682 -61.56 -38.57 48.66
CA ASP A 682 -61.97 -38.60 50.07
C ASP A 682 -60.99 -39.44 50.90
N ASP A 683 -60.72 -39.02 52.13
CA ASP A 683 -59.96 -39.80 53.10
C ASP A 683 -60.92 -40.73 53.85
N ALA A 684 -61.03 -41.95 53.36
CA ALA A 684 -61.91 -42.97 53.92
C ALA A 684 -61.62 -43.30 55.40
N SER A 685 -60.46 -42.92 55.95
CA SER A 685 -60.11 -43.12 57.36
C SER A 685 -60.59 -41.98 58.28
N PHE A 686 -61.10 -40.89 57.72
CA PHE A 686 -61.52 -39.73 58.49
C PHE A 686 -62.86 -39.98 59.19
N SER A 687 -62.88 -39.83 60.52
CA SER A 687 -64.09 -39.87 61.33
C SER A 687 -64.56 -38.46 61.70
N ALA A 688 -65.87 -38.25 61.68
CA ALA A 688 -66.48 -36.97 61.98
C ALA A 688 -66.08 -36.50 63.39
N LYS A 689 -65.58 -35.27 63.50
CA LYS A 689 -65.08 -34.74 64.77
C LYS A 689 -65.36 -33.24 64.92
N THR A 690 -65.44 -32.79 66.17
CA THR A 690 -65.55 -31.37 66.49
C THR A 690 -64.20 -30.69 66.33
N MET A 691 -64.18 -29.65 65.50
CA MET A 691 -63.03 -28.79 65.26
C MET A 691 -63.41 -27.35 65.62
N ARG A 692 -62.45 -26.43 65.50
CA ARG A 692 -62.70 -25.00 65.69
C ARG A 692 -62.07 -24.18 64.58
N ILE A 693 -62.67 -23.03 64.31
CA ILE A 693 -62.15 -22.08 63.34
C ILE A 693 -60.84 -21.48 63.87
N LYS A 694 -59.73 -21.82 63.20
CA LYS A 694 -58.41 -21.24 63.42
C LYS A 694 -58.26 -19.90 62.71
N ASN A 695 -58.76 -19.81 61.48
CA ASN A 695 -58.67 -18.63 60.62
C ASN A 695 -59.96 -18.52 59.79
N ASN A 696 -60.72 -17.44 60.01
CA ASN A 696 -61.99 -17.21 59.30
C ASN A 696 -61.83 -16.37 58.01
N GLY A 697 -60.60 -16.05 57.59
CA GLY A 697 -60.31 -15.34 56.33
C GLY A 697 -60.39 -16.21 55.06
N TYR A 698 -60.67 -17.50 55.19
CA TYR A 698 -60.91 -18.40 54.05
C TYR A 698 -62.37 -18.37 53.61
N ASN A 699 -62.64 -18.92 52.41
CA ASN A 699 -63.98 -19.06 51.86
C ASN A 699 -64.56 -20.46 52.09
N ILE A 700 -65.89 -20.52 52.06
CA ILE A 700 -66.69 -21.73 52.00
C ILE A 700 -67.04 -21.99 50.54
N TYR A 701 -66.86 -23.23 50.09
CA TYR A 701 -67.10 -23.68 48.73
C TYR A 701 -68.23 -24.72 48.67
N SER A 702 -69.00 -24.71 47.59
CA SER A 702 -70.09 -25.67 47.35
C SER A 702 -69.58 -27.09 47.08
N ALA A 703 -68.38 -27.21 46.51
CA ALA A 703 -67.67 -28.45 46.23
C ALA A 703 -66.17 -28.27 46.55
N PRO A 704 -65.36 -29.36 46.62
CA PRO A 704 -63.92 -29.27 46.85
C PRO A 704 -63.25 -28.25 45.90
N TYR A 705 -62.17 -27.61 46.37
CA TYR A 705 -61.56 -26.50 45.64
C TYR A 705 -61.18 -26.87 44.20
N ASN A 706 -61.50 -26.01 43.22
CA ASN A 706 -61.29 -26.24 41.78
C ASN A 706 -61.97 -27.48 41.17
N ASN A 707 -62.81 -28.20 41.92
CA ASN A 707 -63.60 -29.32 41.43
C ASN A 707 -64.79 -28.83 40.58
N GLU A 708 -65.42 -29.72 39.83
CA GLU A 708 -66.63 -29.41 39.07
C GLU A 708 -67.71 -28.81 39.99
N ASN A 709 -68.37 -27.74 39.53
CA ASN A 709 -69.39 -27.01 40.30
C ASN A 709 -68.90 -26.32 41.59
N SER A 710 -67.59 -26.28 41.86
CA SER A 710 -67.02 -25.54 43.00
C SER A 710 -67.19 -24.03 42.81
N THR A 711 -68.06 -23.43 43.61
CA THR A 711 -68.31 -21.99 43.66
C THR A 711 -68.14 -21.49 45.08
N VAL A 712 -67.75 -20.21 45.22
CA VAL A 712 -67.67 -19.56 46.53
C VAL A 712 -69.09 -19.34 47.03
N VAL A 713 -69.45 -20.00 48.14
CA VAL A 713 -70.74 -19.82 48.81
C VAL A 713 -70.72 -18.54 49.64
N SER A 714 -69.70 -18.38 50.49
CA SER A 714 -69.50 -17.18 51.33
C SER A 714 -68.13 -17.22 52.02
N PRO A 715 -67.59 -16.10 52.53
CA PRO A 715 -66.46 -16.11 53.45
C PRO A 715 -66.81 -16.83 54.76
N ILE A 716 -65.86 -17.52 55.40
CA ILE A 716 -66.11 -18.18 56.70
C ILE A 716 -66.52 -17.16 57.77
N SER A 717 -65.93 -15.95 57.72
CA SER A 717 -66.20 -14.86 58.66
C SER A 717 -67.66 -14.40 58.70
N SER A 718 -68.47 -14.67 57.67
CA SER A 718 -69.90 -14.34 57.69
C SER A 718 -70.75 -15.32 58.51
N LYS A 719 -70.24 -16.54 58.78
CA LYS A 719 -70.94 -17.58 59.54
C LYS A 719 -70.29 -17.89 60.89
N TYR A 720 -68.96 -17.81 60.97
CA TYR A 720 -68.21 -18.25 62.15
C TYR A 720 -67.11 -17.27 62.56
N ALA A 721 -67.07 -16.96 63.85
CA ALA A 721 -65.95 -16.23 64.47
C ALA A 721 -64.75 -17.16 64.71
N VAL A 722 -63.56 -16.58 64.92
CA VAL A 722 -62.38 -17.34 65.35
C VAL A 722 -62.66 -18.03 66.69
N ASN A 723 -62.24 -19.29 66.80
CA ASN A 723 -62.54 -20.25 67.88
C ASN A 723 -63.98 -20.78 67.95
N ALA A 724 -64.89 -20.37 67.04
CA ALA A 724 -66.19 -21.03 66.93
C ALA A 724 -65.99 -22.51 66.61
N GLN A 725 -66.76 -23.38 67.27
CA GLN A 725 -66.72 -24.81 67.02
C GLN A 725 -67.55 -25.17 65.79
N VAL A 726 -67.04 -26.11 65.01
CA VAL A 726 -67.67 -26.64 63.79
C VAL A 726 -67.50 -28.15 63.73
N ARG A 727 -68.45 -28.84 63.11
CA ARG A 727 -68.39 -30.28 62.90
C ARG A 727 -67.88 -30.58 61.50
N ALA A 728 -66.68 -31.16 61.42
CA ALA A 728 -66.12 -31.62 60.16
C ALA A 728 -66.52 -33.09 59.96
N THR A 729 -67.16 -33.41 58.83
CA THR A 729 -67.65 -34.77 58.54
C THR A 729 -66.86 -35.48 57.45
N HIS A 730 -66.20 -34.75 56.57
CA HIS A 730 -65.33 -35.30 55.53
C HIS A 730 -64.02 -34.53 55.46
N TYR A 731 -62.97 -35.22 55.03
CA TYR A 731 -61.66 -34.65 54.76
C TYR A 731 -61.10 -35.33 53.53
N GLY A 732 -60.42 -34.58 52.67
CA GLY A 732 -59.75 -35.21 51.54
C GLY A 732 -58.85 -34.23 50.81
N THR A 733 -58.33 -34.72 49.68
CA THR A 733 -57.36 -33.98 48.88
C THR A 733 -57.81 -33.96 47.43
N THR A 734 -57.76 -32.78 46.80
CA THR A 734 -57.99 -32.66 45.36
C THR A 734 -56.80 -33.20 44.56
N SER A 735 -56.95 -33.53 43.28
CA SER A 735 -55.83 -33.89 42.39
C SER A 735 -54.75 -32.81 42.25
N GLU A 736 -55.03 -31.59 42.72
CA GLU A 736 -54.09 -30.47 42.80
C GLU A 736 -53.37 -30.34 44.16
N GLY A 737 -53.54 -31.33 45.04
CA GLY A 737 -52.90 -31.36 46.36
C GLY A 737 -53.56 -30.48 47.43
N ILE A 738 -54.71 -29.87 47.13
CA ILE A 738 -55.43 -29.00 48.08
C ILE A 738 -56.23 -29.86 49.05
N LYS A 739 -55.90 -29.75 50.33
CA LYS A 739 -56.56 -30.42 51.44
C LYS A 739 -57.75 -29.60 51.93
N THR A 740 -58.90 -30.24 52.13
CA THR A 740 -60.15 -29.55 52.47
C THR A 740 -60.98 -30.38 53.44
N TYR A 741 -61.73 -29.70 54.31
CA TYR A 741 -62.74 -30.31 55.18
C TYR A 741 -64.13 -29.91 54.71
N TYR A 742 -65.09 -30.84 54.76
CA TYR A 742 -66.51 -30.50 54.67
C TYR A 742 -67.06 -30.21 56.05
N ILE A 743 -67.56 -28.99 56.24
CA ILE A 743 -68.29 -28.60 57.44
C ILE A 743 -69.76 -28.95 57.24
N GLU A 744 -70.28 -29.74 58.18
CA GLU A 744 -71.64 -30.28 58.15
C GLU A 744 -72.67 -29.17 57.90
N ASN A 745 -73.51 -29.35 56.87
CA ASN A 745 -74.56 -28.40 56.45
C ASN A 745 -74.06 -27.00 56.04
N VAL A 746 -72.76 -26.84 55.76
CA VAL A 746 -72.16 -25.53 55.43
C VAL A 746 -71.45 -25.55 54.09
N GLY A 747 -70.52 -26.47 53.89
CA GLY A 747 -69.69 -26.52 52.69
C GLY A 747 -68.23 -26.85 52.96
N TRP A 748 -67.43 -26.87 51.89
CA TRP A 748 -66.02 -27.20 51.91
C TRP A 748 -65.17 -25.99 52.28
N ILE A 749 -64.18 -26.18 53.17
CA ILE A 749 -63.24 -25.14 53.58
C ILE A 749 -61.81 -25.65 53.52
N ASP A 750 -60.87 -24.73 53.26
CA ASP A 750 -59.44 -25.04 53.29
C ASP A 750 -59.04 -25.63 54.64
N TYR A 751 -58.22 -26.69 54.63
CA TYR A 751 -57.81 -27.38 55.87
C TYR A 751 -57.16 -26.45 56.90
N ARG A 752 -56.53 -25.35 56.45
CA ARG A 752 -55.87 -24.36 57.32
C ARG A 752 -56.86 -23.49 58.09
N ALA A 753 -58.12 -23.43 57.66
CA ALA A 753 -59.15 -22.63 58.30
C ALA A 753 -59.58 -23.21 59.66
N VAL A 754 -59.40 -24.52 59.87
CA VAL A 754 -59.78 -25.22 61.11
C VAL A 754 -58.58 -25.86 61.79
N LYS A 755 -58.76 -26.18 63.07
CA LYS A 755 -57.88 -27.05 63.84
C LYS A 755 -58.69 -27.83 64.86
N GLU A 756 -58.14 -28.91 65.37
CA GLU A 756 -58.81 -29.68 66.43
C GLU A 756 -58.98 -28.82 67.71
N VAL A 757 -60.04 -29.14 68.46
CA VAL A 757 -60.27 -28.58 69.80
C VAL A 757 -59.14 -29.01 70.75
N ALA A 758 -58.85 -28.18 71.74
CA ALA A 758 -57.74 -28.45 72.64
C ALA A 758 -58.07 -29.61 73.59
N THR A 759 -57.16 -30.57 73.76
CA THR A 759 -57.26 -31.55 74.84
C THR A 759 -56.70 -30.96 76.12
N PHE A 760 -57.06 -31.52 77.28
CA PHE A 760 -56.59 -31.03 78.57
C PHE A 760 -55.79 -32.12 79.29
N THR A 761 -54.62 -31.74 79.80
CA THR A 761 -53.81 -32.58 80.67
C THR A 761 -53.85 -32.00 82.08
N ASP A 762 -54.43 -32.76 83.00
CA ASP A 762 -54.49 -32.43 84.42
C ASP A 762 -53.10 -32.60 85.05
N ASP A 763 -52.73 -31.69 85.94
CA ASP A 763 -51.54 -31.83 86.76
C ASP A 763 -51.90 -32.60 88.03
N SER A 764 -51.70 -33.92 87.98
CA SER A 764 -52.03 -34.84 89.08
C SER A 764 -51.26 -34.54 90.37
N SER A 765 -50.18 -33.75 90.31
CA SER A 765 -49.41 -33.34 91.50
C SER A 765 -50.02 -32.13 92.22
N PHE A 766 -50.92 -31.40 91.58
CA PHE A 766 -51.51 -30.18 92.14
C PHE A 766 -52.36 -30.48 93.37
N LYS A 767 -52.10 -29.76 94.47
CA LYS A 767 -52.90 -29.82 95.70
C LYS A 767 -53.77 -28.60 95.82
N ALA A 768 -55.02 -28.83 96.24
CA ALA A 768 -55.99 -27.77 96.42
C ALA A 768 -55.47 -26.71 97.40
N LYS A 769 -55.59 -25.44 97.02
CA LYS A 769 -55.13 -24.30 97.82
C LYS A 769 -56.01 -23.08 97.61
N ASN A 770 -55.96 -22.17 98.56
CA ASN A 770 -56.58 -20.86 98.43
C ASN A 770 -55.63 -19.96 97.63
N MET A 771 -56.17 -19.32 96.59
CA MET A 771 -55.49 -18.34 95.74
C MET A 771 -56.30 -17.04 95.76
N LYS A 772 -55.70 -15.93 95.33
CA LYS A 772 -56.40 -14.65 95.21
C LYS A 772 -56.72 -14.33 93.76
N ILE A 773 -57.85 -13.69 93.51
CA ILE A 773 -58.18 -13.17 92.18
C ILE A 773 -57.20 -12.05 91.82
N LYS A 774 -56.42 -12.26 90.74
CA LYS A 774 -55.47 -11.30 90.18
C LYS A 774 -56.12 -10.36 89.18
N ASN A 775 -56.93 -10.92 88.27
CA ASN A 775 -57.44 -10.21 87.11
C ASN A 775 -58.87 -10.65 86.80
N ILE A 776 -59.82 -9.73 86.95
CA ILE A 776 -61.26 -9.97 86.74
C ILE A 776 -61.68 -9.86 85.26
N GLY A 777 -60.77 -9.48 84.35
CA GLY A 777 -61.02 -9.36 82.91
C GLY A 777 -61.05 -10.70 82.16
N TYR A 778 -60.78 -11.81 82.83
CA TYR A 778 -60.93 -13.16 82.24
C TYR A 778 -62.35 -13.70 82.42
N ASN A 779 -62.69 -14.69 81.61
CA ASN A 779 -63.96 -15.42 81.70
C ASN A 779 -63.81 -16.73 82.50
N ILE A 780 -64.93 -17.21 83.00
CA ILE A 780 -65.11 -18.52 83.61
C ILE A 780 -65.69 -19.46 82.56
N TYR A 781 -65.06 -20.62 82.36
CA TYR A 781 -65.41 -21.61 81.34
C TYR A 781 -65.93 -22.91 81.97
N SER A 782 -66.85 -23.59 81.30
CA SER A 782 -67.40 -24.91 81.71
C SER A 782 -66.37 -26.04 81.62
N ALA A 783 -65.42 -25.91 80.69
CA ALA A 783 -64.30 -26.83 80.51
C ALA A 783 -63.02 -26.03 80.26
N PRO A 784 -61.84 -26.66 80.30
CA PRO A 784 -60.57 -26.01 79.98
C PRO A 784 -60.62 -25.26 78.63
N PHE A 785 -59.95 -24.12 78.55
CA PHE A 785 -60.04 -23.20 77.42
C PHE A 785 -59.83 -23.91 76.06
N ASN A 786 -60.67 -23.61 75.06
CA ASN A 786 -60.70 -24.20 73.72
C ASN A 786 -60.97 -25.73 73.62
N ASN A 787 -61.37 -26.38 74.71
CA ASN A 787 -61.82 -27.78 74.69
C ASN A 787 -63.21 -27.94 74.02
N ALA A 788 -63.59 -29.18 73.65
CA ALA A 788 -64.87 -29.51 73.03
C ALA A 788 -66.07 -29.01 73.85
N ASP A 789 -66.01 -29.15 75.17
CA ASP A 789 -67.13 -28.78 76.06
C ASP A 789 -66.97 -27.37 76.67
N ALA A 790 -66.00 -26.59 76.19
CA ALA A 790 -65.67 -25.28 76.76
C ALA A 790 -66.62 -24.20 76.24
N THR A 791 -67.58 -23.81 77.08
CA THR A 791 -68.46 -22.66 76.88
C THR A 791 -68.16 -21.60 77.94
N VAL A 792 -68.36 -20.33 77.58
CA VAL A 792 -68.25 -19.23 78.55
C VAL A 792 -69.47 -19.31 79.47
N ILE A 793 -69.23 -19.53 80.77
CA ILE A 793 -70.30 -19.49 81.78
C ILE A 793 -70.66 -18.04 82.08
N LYS A 794 -69.65 -17.20 82.37
CA LYS A 794 -69.77 -15.75 82.67
C LYS A 794 -68.38 -15.12 82.79
N SER A 795 -68.30 -13.79 82.91
CA SER A 795 -67.04 -13.10 83.26
C SER A 795 -66.67 -13.29 84.73
N ILE A 796 -65.39 -13.28 85.09
CA ILE A 796 -64.96 -13.34 86.50
C ILE A 796 -65.50 -12.13 87.28
N SER A 797 -65.51 -10.94 86.65
CA SER A 797 -66.04 -9.69 87.24
C SER A 797 -67.49 -9.78 87.71
N SER A 798 -68.28 -10.72 87.18
CA SER A 798 -69.67 -10.93 87.59
C SER A 798 -69.82 -11.67 88.93
N LYS A 799 -68.75 -12.32 89.43
CA LYS A 799 -68.78 -13.14 90.66
C LYS A 799 -67.72 -12.75 91.69
N TYR A 800 -66.59 -12.18 91.26
CA TYR A 800 -65.45 -11.88 92.15
C TYR A 800 -64.84 -10.50 91.87
N LYS A 801 -64.23 -9.93 92.91
CA LYS A 801 -63.39 -8.72 92.88
C LYS A 801 -61.91 -9.09 92.96
N VAL A 802 -61.04 -8.15 92.59
CA VAL A 802 -59.59 -8.31 92.77
C VAL A 802 -59.27 -8.52 94.25
N ASN A 803 -58.39 -9.47 94.54
CA ASN A 803 -58.00 -9.95 95.88
C ASN A 803 -59.02 -10.81 96.64
N ASP A 804 -60.19 -11.10 96.05
CA ASP A 804 -61.08 -12.12 96.62
C ASP A 804 -60.35 -13.46 96.70
N THR A 805 -60.54 -14.17 97.82
CA THR A 805 -59.92 -15.48 98.03
C THR A 805 -60.81 -16.56 97.43
N VAL A 806 -60.24 -17.38 96.55
CA VAL A 806 -60.91 -18.49 95.88
C VAL A 806 -60.16 -19.80 96.12
N ARG A 807 -60.90 -20.90 96.24
CA ARG A 807 -60.33 -22.23 96.38
C ARG A 807 -60.15 -22.86 95.00
N THR A 808 -58.92 -23.10 94.60
CA THR A 808 -58.59 -23.81 93.36
C THR A 808 -58.31 -25.27 93.66
N THR A 809 -58.99 -26.19 92.97
CA THR A 809 -58.87 -27.64 93.24
C THR A 809 -58.16 -28.41 92.14
N ARG A 810 -58.09 -27.87 90.92
CA ARG A 810 -57.38 -28.49 89.80
C ARG A 810 -56.55 -27.45 89.07
N TYR A 811 -55.47 -27.92 88.49
CA TYR A 811 -54.60 -27.15 87.61
C TYR A 811 -54.19 -28.05 86.46
N GLY A 812 -53.96 -27.47 85.30
CA GLY A 812 -53.39 -28.21 84.20
C GLY A 812 -53.13 -27.32 83.01
N LYS A 813 -52.83 -27.97 81.89
CA LYS A 813 -52.45 -27.31 80.64
C LYS A 813 -53.21 -27.93 79.48
N THR A 814 -53.74 -27.09 78.61
CA THR A 814 -54.35 -27.57 77.36
C THR A 814 -53.27 -27.96 76.35
N SER A 815 -53.61 -28.72 75.30
CA SER A 815 -52.68 -29.07 74.21
C SER A 815 -52.16 -27.85 73.45
N GLU A 816 -52.80 -26.69 73.60
CA GLU A 816 -52.32 -25.39 73.09
C GLU A 816 -51.40 -24.65 74.07
N GLY A 817 -51.14 -25.26 75.21
CA GLY A 817 -50.25 -24.76 76.22
C GLY A 817 -50.84 -23.72 77.17
N ILE A 818 -52.15 -23.54 77.17
CA ILE A 818 -52.85 -22.62 78.05
C ILE A 818 -52.97 -23.27 79.42
N LYS A 819 -52.34 -22.64 80.41
CA LYS A 819 -52.43 -23.06 81.81
C LYS A 819 -53.74 -22.54 82.40
N THR A 820 -54.45 -23.39 83.14
CA THR A 820 -55.76 -23.04 83.69
C THR A 820 -55.94 -23.65 85.07
N TYR A 821 -56.67 -22.94 85.93
CA TYR A 821 -57.12 -23.43 87.24
C TYR A 821 -58.62 -23.67 87.22
N TYR A 822 -59.07 -24.70 87.91
CA TYR A 822 -60.48 -24.87 88.23
C TYR A 822 -60.77 -24.26 89.60
N ILE A 823 -61.65 -23.26 89.62
CA ILE A 823 -62.19 -22.73 90.87
C ILE A 823 -63.34 -23.65 91.30
N GLU A 824 -63.26 -24.14 92.53
CA GLU A 824 -64.21 -25.10 93.10
C GLU A 824 -65.66 -24.61 92.94
N ASN A 825 -66.52 -25.48 92.38
CA ASN A 825 -67.95 -25.21 92.12
C ASN A 825 -68.24 -23.98 91.23
N VAL A 826 -67.27 -23.55 90.42
CA VAL A 826 -67.41 -22.33 89.60
C VAL A 826 -67.07 -22.60 88.15
N GLY A 827 -65.88 -23.11 87.85
CA GLY A 827 -65.42 -23.31 86.48
C GLY A 827 -63.93 -23.07 86.29
N TRP A 828 -63.49 -23.25 85.05
CA TRP A 828 -62.10 -23.08 84.63
C TRP A 828 -61.80 -21.62 84.31
N VAL A 829 -60.64 -21.13 84.79
CA VAL A 829 -60.15 -19.78 84.53
C VAL A 829 -58.71 -19.83 84.03
N ASP A 830 -58.30 -18.86 83.21
CA ASP A 830 -56.90 -18.71 82.80
C ASP A 830 -55.99 -18.58 84.04
N TYR A 831 -54.81 -19.19 84.02
CA TYR A 831 -53.89 -19.14 85.16
C TYR A 831 -53.55 -17.71 85.62
N ARG A 832 -53.61 -16.73 84.71
CA ARG A 832 -53.35 -15.30 85.00
C ARG A 832 -54.48 -14.63 85.77
N ALA A 833 -55.64 -15.28 85.87
CA ALA A 833 -56.77 -14.75 86.62
C ALA A 833 -56.58 -14.86 88.14
N VAL A 834 -55.68 -15.74 88.61
CA VAL A 834 -55.43 -16.00 90.04
C VAL A 834 -53.92 -15.96 90.35
N TYR A 835 -53.56 -15.73 91.61
CA TYR A 835 -52.16 -15.77 92.09
C TYR A 835 -52.03 -16.39 93.48
#